data_AF-A0A3M7CCY5-F1
#
_entry.id   AF-A0A3M7CCY5-F1
#
_cell.length_a   1.000
_cell.length_b   1.000
_cell.length_c   1.000
_cell.angle_alpha   90.00
_cell.angle_beta   90.00
_cell.angle_gamma   90.00
#
_symmetry.space_group_name_H-M   'P 1'
#
loop_
_entity.id
_entity.type
_entity.pdbx_description
1 polymer ?
#
loop_
_entity_poly.entity_id
_entity_poly.type
_entity_poly.pdbx_seq_one_letter_code
_entity_poly.pdbx_strand_id
1 'polypeptide(L)'
;MATRWNPCSYLPRRLQIVVSLTVFVLACILFLGTSSSDHTVDPYLDRVPYGPRLQAGAHHVVDTLPQIPHELPHLDTPQWLNPFREPAHTPPPEQANSSSGEARWYTDFKWRNPFSSAVTLDEERALLPPPRERPAVYTYVDGATRRKDDVSQRAEGELLHIWRRAWWAQGFKPVVLSRAEAMNNPHYRAVQTLELEPEMETEMMRWLAWGTMGTGILSNWLAVPMAEHEDALLTFLRRGEYPTLTRYEGLENGLFVGGKEEIQKAIKAAIDAPTIKSMKSIIDATPDGTFEIDSKHSGVAFYSASAIRSLYPAISQKLDDQDTVPEGLAMLPPLINSHLHMTWQNTFSSGIAVLKPLPEHTTSIIEPAIDIARNLSQCPETPVPSSCPPNRPRCKPCVSSHMPITTPPIFRNVSTLFTIATVPHPYTLTSLVHNQDVMDTRFIRRETKRDPWILAATKELLGTGRSSFARLVRVKEAIASDNGSHRSLWLTAENPPTTNPSSASSSSSSSSGETPALAEEDLDFHFGFQIPRDPMPDGKSETPVPGPERRPPPPKPEWGDGRELSAEELHHEHWLLSQARSSLSRSEQGKNGKGIAGLGIAAVRGGVGRKKEEVLQAKRVRDVVEAWNLADTETWKFVRAFEARRRVERGRWEEEEQGFLGGADGGRGRLGRWLDRVT
;
A
#
# COMPACT_ATOMS: atom_id res chain seq x y z
N MET A 1 38.29 -74.84 51.09
CA MET A 1 38.70 -73.46 50.79
C MET A 1 37.78 -72.91 49.72
N ALA A 2 36.82 -72.06 50.09
CA ALA A 2 35.81 -71.53 49.18
C ALA A 2 36.34 -70.25 48.50
N THR A 3 36.67 -70.34 47.21
CA THR A 3 36.95 -69.18 46.36
C THR A 3 35.65 -68.42 46.10
N ARG A 4 35.53 -67.21 46.64
CA ARG A 4 34.44 -66.29 46.33
C ARG A 4 34.52 -65.89 44.85
N TRP A 5 33.50 -66.25 44.07
CA TRP A 5 33.34 -65.78 42.70
C TRP A 5 32.45 -64.54 42.68
N ASN A 6 32.90 -63.52 41.96
CA ASN A 6 32.25 -62.21 41.85
C ASN A 6 31.06 -62.33 40.85
N PRO A 7 29.81 -62.01 41.23
CA PRO A 7 28.62 -62.31 40.41
C PRO A 7 28.49 -61.47 39.12
N CYS A 8 29.40 -60.54 38.84
CA CYS A 8 29.31 -59.65 37.68
C CYS A 8 29.97 -60.17 36.39
N SER A 9 30.52 -61.38 36.34
CA SER A 9 31.34 -61.86 35.22
C SER A 9 30.59 -62.50 34.04
N TYR A 10 29.25 -62.52 34.01
CA TYR A 10 28.47 -63.21 32.97
C TYR A 10 27.85 -62.33 31.88
N LEU A 11 28.14 -61.03 31.83
CA LEU A 11 27.63 -60.14 30.78
C LEU A 11 28.73 -59.77 29.77
N PRO A 12 28.44 -59.75 28.45
CA PRO A 12 29.38 -59.27 27.43
C PRO A 12 29.87 -57.86 27.78
N ARG A 13 31.17 -57.57 27.61
CA ARG A 13 31.80 -56.29 28.02
C ARG A 13 31.04 -55.04 27.54
N ARG A 14 30.41 -55.12 26.35
CA ARG A 14 29.60 -54.02 25.80
C ARG A 14 28.34 -53.74 26.62
N LEU A 15 27.67 -54.78 27.13
CA LEU A 15 26.49 -54.66 27.99
C LEU A 15 26.86 -54.16 29.39
N GLN A 16 28.02 -54.55 29.93
CA GLN A 16 28.51 -54.00 31.21
C GLN A 16 28.78 -52.49 31.12
N ILE A 17 29.35 -52.02 30.00
CA ILE A 17 29.58 -50.59 29.75
C ILE A 17 28.24 -49.87 29.62
N VAL A 18 27.28 -50.40 28.86
CA VAL A 18 25.97 -49.76 28.70
C VAL A 18 25.21 -49.70 30.03
N VAL A 19 25.19 -50.78 30.81
CA VAL A 19 24.50 -50.82 32.10
C VAL A 19 25.16 -49.91 33.13
N SER A 20 26.49 -49.88 33.18
CA SER A 20 27.19 -48.96 34.10
C SER A 20 26.96 -47.49 33.71
N LEU A 21 26.92 -47.18 32.42
CA LEU A 21 26.69 -45.83 31.93
C LEU A 21 25.23 -45.39 32.10
N THR A 22 24.26 -46.28 31.91
CA THR A 22 22.85 -45.97 32.19
C THR A 22 22.58 -45.81 33.69
N VAL A 23 23.18 -46.64 34.54
CA VAL A 23 23.11 -46.47 36.00
C VAL A 23 23.79 -45.18 36.44
N PHE A 24 24.93 -44.81 35.85
CA PHE A 24 25.60 -43.55 36.13
C PHE A 24 24.75 -42.34 35.72
N VAL A 25 24.15 -42.37 34.51
CA VAL A 25 23.26 -41.29 34.04
C VAL A 25 22.00 -41.18 34.89
N LEU A 26 21.38 -42.31 35.28
CA LEU A 26 20.24 -42.30 36.19
C LEU A 26 20.61 -41.80 37.58
N ALA A 27 21.79 -42.14 38.09
CA ALA A 27 22.30 -41.60 39.35
C ALA A 27 22.57 -40.10 39.25
N CYS A 28 23.11 -39.60 38.14
CA CYS A 28 23.26 -38.17 37.90
C CYS A 28 21.90 -37.46 37.82
N ILE A 29 20.89 -38.04 37.19
CA ILE A 29 19.54 -37.44 37.14
C ILE A 29 18.87 -37.46 38.52
N LEU A 30 19.06 -38.51 39.32
CA LEU A 30 18.50 -38.59 40.68
C LEU A 30 19.22 -37.68 41.69
N PHE A 31 20.53 -37.49 41.56
CA PHE A 31 21.32 -36.68 42.50
C PHE A 31 21.55 -35.23 42.07
N LEU A 32 21.48 -34.91 40.77
CA LEU A 32 21.68 -33.56 40.23
C LEU A 32 20.42 -33.00 39.56
N GLY A 33 19.39 -33.82 39.32
CA GLY A 33 18.18 -33.46 38.59
C GLY A 33 17.00 -33.01 39.45
N THR A 34 17.23 -32.38 40.59
CA THR A 34 16.20 -31.60 41.30
C THR A 34 16.74 -30.21 41.63
N SER A 35 16.85 -29.33 40.64
CA SER A 35 17.01 -27.90 40.89
C SER A 35 15.62 -27.31 41.16
N SER A 36 15.18 -27.29 42.43
CA SER A 36 14.14 -26.35 42.86
C SER A 36 14.80 -24.99 43.02
N SER A 37 14.31 -24.00 42.27
CA SER A 37 14.77 -22.61 42.31
C SER A 37 14.22 -21.89 43.55
N ASP A 38 14.65 -22.31 44.74
CA ASP A 38 14.33 -21.59 45.96
C ASP A 38 15.59 -21.39 46.80
N HIS A 39 15.93 -20.13 47.05
CA HIS A 39 17.14 -19.72 47.77
C HIS A 39 16.98 -19.99 49.26
N THR A 40 16.96 -21.25 49.69
CA THR A 40 17.12 -21.61 51.10
C THR A 40 17.88 -22.93 51.26
N VAL A 41 18.94 -22.84 52.08
CA VAL A 41 19.79 -23.89 52.66
C VAL A 41 19.35 -25.33 52.40
N ASP A 42 20.16 -26.09 51.66
CA ASP A 42 19.94 -27.49 51.37
C ASP A 42 20.04 -28.35 52.66
N PRO A 43 18.95 -28.97 53.14
CA PRO A 43 18.90 -29.64 54.46
C PRO A 43 19.72 -30.94 54.54
N TYR A 44 20.41 -31.31 53.45
CA TYR A 44 21.26 -32.49 53.37
C TYR A 44 22.73 -32.22 53.74
N LEU A 45 23.16 -30.95 53.79
CA LEU A 45 24.53 -30.57 54.13
C LEU A 45 24.89 -30.80 55.60
N ASP A 46 23.91 -30.78 56.51
CA ASP A 46 24.12 -31.03 57.95
C ASP A 46 24.34 -32.51 58.30
N ARG A 47 24.09 -33.43 57.36
CA ARG A 47 24.16 -34.88 57.60
C ARG A 47 25.46 -35.54 57.18
N VAL A 48 26.38 -34.78 56.57
CA VAL A 48 27.69 -35.30 56.17
C VAL A 48 28.77 -34.94 57.19
N PRO A 49 29.71 -35.86 57.51
CA PRO A 49 30.74 -35.64 58.56
C PRO A 49 31.62 -34.41 58.36
N TYR A 50 31.66 -33.87 57.15
CA TYR A 50 32.44 -32.70 56.76
C TYR A 50 31.58 -31.50 56.34
N GLY A 51 30.25 -31.57 56.52
CA GLY A 51 29.29 -30.54 56.10
C GLY A 51 29.63 -29.13 56.59
N PRO A 52 29.84 -28.92 57.91
CA PRO A 52 30.19 -27.62 58.45
C PRO A 52 31.53 -27.07 57.93
N ARG A 53 32.49 -27.96 57.61
CA ARG A 53 33.80 -27.59 57.05
C ARG A 53 33.73 -27.26 55.56
N LEU A 54 32.85 -27.94 54.81
CA LEU A 54 32.57 -27.65 53.40
C LEU A 54 31.84 -26.32 53.26
N GLN A 55 30.91 -26.02 54.17
CA GLN A 55 30.19 -24.75 54.20
C GLN A 55 31.14 -23.60 54.57
N ALA A 56 31.97 -23.77 55.60
CA ALA A 56 33.00 -22.78 55.95
C ALA A 56 34.04 -22.58 54.82
N GLY A 57 34.43 -23.66 54.13
CA GLY A 57 35.31 -23.58 52.95
C GLY A 57 34.66 -22.88 51.76
N ALA A 58 33.36 -23.12 51.51
CA ALA A 58 32.61 -22.45 50.46
C ALA A 58 32.41 -20.95 50.75
N HIS A 59 32.08 -20.60 52.00
CA HIS A 59 31.98 -19.19 52.42
C HIS A 59 33.34 -18.48 52.34
N HIS A 60 34.43 -19.13 52.76
CA HIS A 60 35.77 -18.55 52.62
C HIS A 60 36.18 -18.34 51.15
N VAL A 61 35.79 -19.23 50.24
CA VAL A 61 36.04 -19.05 48.79
C VAL A 61 35.17 -17.94 48.21
N VAL A 62 33.90 -17.81 48.63
CA VAL A 62 33.01 -16.72 48.19
C VAL A 62 33.49 -15.35 48.70
N ASP A 63 34.00 -15.28 49.93
CA ASP A 63 34.50 -14.04 50.53
C ASP A 63 35.90 -13.63 50.01
N THR A 64 36.66 -14.57 49.44
CA THR A 64 38.00 -14.31 48.86
C THR A 64 38.01 -14.20 47.34
N LEU A 65 36.90 -14.50 46.67
CA LEU A 65 36.73 -14.19 45.26
C LEU A 65 36.66 -12.66 45.11
N PRO A 66 37.44 -12.06 44.20
CA PRO A 66 37.31 -10.64 43.92
C PRO A 66 35.86 -10.36 43.55
N GLN A 67 35.23 -9.40 44.22
CA GLN A 67 33.86 -8.98 43.93
C GLN A 67 33.75 -8.72 42.43
N ILE A 68 33.01 -9.57 41.74
CA ILE A 68 32.74 -9.41 40.32
C ILE A 68 32.04 -8.04 40.22
N PRO A 69 32.55 -7.08 39.44
CA PRO A 69 31.86 -5.81 39.26
C PRO A 69 30.43 -6.10 38.83
N HIS A 70 29.46 -5.29 39.28
CA HIS A 70 28.06 -5.42 38.86
C HIS A 70 27.84 -5.32 37.34
N GLU A 71 28.90 -5.03 36.59
CA GLU A 71 28.97 -5.12 35.14
C GLU A 71 29.97 -6.21 34.74
N LEU A 72 29.44 -7.32 34.22
CA LEU A 72 30.24 -8.33 33.54
C LEU A 72 30.92 -7.68 32.31
N PRO A 73 32.23 -7.86 32.10
CA PRO A 73 32.88 -7.41 30.87
C PRO A 73 32.25 -8.14 29.68
N HIS A 74 31.94 -7.36 28.64
CA HIS A 74 31.22 -7.78 27.43
C HIS A 74 31.73 -9.13 26.88
N LEU A 75 30.97 -10.19 27.11
CA LEU A 75 31.07 -11.42 26.34
C LEU A 75 30.54 -11.13 24.93
N ASP A 76 31.39 -11.25 23.91
CA ASP A 76 31.05 -11.10 22.50
C ASP A 76 30.13 -12.24 22.03
N THR A 77 28.86 -12.14 22.38
CA THR A 77 27.80 -12.97 21.80
C THR A 77 27.20 -12.28 20.56
N PRO A 78 26.96 -13.02 19.46
CA PRO A 78 26.35 -12.46 18.25
C PRO A 78 25.02 -11.74 18.51
N GLN A 79 24.79 -10.64 17.78
CA GLN A 79 23.69 -9.67 17.98
C GLN A 79 22.27 -10.27 17.90
N TRP A 80 22.08 -11.41 17.23
CA TRP A 80 20.79 -12.11 17.14
C TRP A 80 20.34 -12.80 18.44
N LEU A 81 21.21 -12.91 19.45
CA LEU A 81 20.92 -13.55 20.73
C LEU A 81 20.52 -12.58 21.86
N ASN A 82 20.60 -11.26 21.65
CA ASN A 82 20.25 -10.28 22.69
C ASN A 82 19.52 -9.04 22.11
N PRO A 83 18.17 -9.04 22.09
CA PRO A 83 17.37 -7.99 21.47
C PRO A 83 17.32 -6.67 22.26
N PHE A 84 18.07 -6.54 23.37
CA PHE A 84 18.10 -5.33 24.21
C PHE A 84 19.44 -4.56 24.17
N ARG A 85 20.38 -4.95 23.30
CA ARG A 85 21.65 -4.22 23.11
C ARG A 85 21.41 -3.01 22.21
N GLU A 86 21.81 -1.81 22.65
CA GLU A 86 21.83 -0.62 21.79
C GLU A 86 22.69 -0.90 20.54
N PRO A 87 22.27 -0.46 19.34
CA PRO A 87 23.05 -0.67 18.12
C PRO A 87 24.47 -0.09 18.29
N ALA A 88 25.50 -0.91 18.07
CA ALA A 88 26.89 -0.48 18.14
C ALA A 88 27.25 0.59 17.08
N HIS A 89 26.37 0.80 16.11
CA HIS A 89 26.49 1.78 15.04
C HIS A 89 25.28 2.71 15.04
N THR A 90 25.52 4.00 14.84
CA THR A 90 24.45 4.99 14.70
C THR A 90 23.56 4.62 13.50
N PRO A 91 22.22 4.60 13.67
CA PRO A 91 21.30 4.40 12.56
C PRO A 91 21.58 5.36 11.40
N PRO A 92 21.30 4.97 10.14
CA PRO A 92 21.38 5.87 9.01
C PRO A 92 20.54 7.13 9.26
N PRO A 93 20.99 8.30 8.75
CA PRO A 93 20.28 9.55 8.92
C PRO A 93 18.85 9.45 8.38
N GLU A 94 17.94 10.21 8.97
CA GLU A 94 16.57 10.28 8.49
C GLU A 94 16.51 10.86 7.08
N GLN A 95 15.71 10.25 6.22
CA GLN A 95 15.49 10.69 4.86
C GLN A 95 14.31 11.66 4.80
N ALA A 96 14.27 12.53 3.80
CA ALA A 96 13.12 13.42 3.63
C ALA A 96 11.83 12.61 3.40
N ASN A 97 10.73 13.03 4.04
CA ASN A 97 9.42 12.40 3.93
C ASN A 97 9.43 10.89 4.25
N SER A 98 10.21 10.48 5.24
CA SER A 98 10.41 9.07 5.59
C SER A 98 9.56 8.58 6.77
N SER A 99 8.48 9.30 7.08
CA SER A 99 7.55 8.97 8.15
C SER A 99 6.15 9.55 7.88
N SER A 100 5.12 8.84 8.32
CA SER A 100 3.74 9.32 8.37
C SER A 100 3.01 8.63 9.53
N GLY A 101 2.42 9.42 10.43
CA GLY A 101 1.95 8.90 11.71
C GLY A 101 3.06 8.16 12.45
N GLU A 102 2.81 6.90 12.78
CA GLU A 102 3.79 6.01 13.44
C GLU A 102 4.59 5.15 12.46
N ALA A 103 4.19 5.12 11.19
CA ALA A 103 4.92 4.39 10.17
C ALA A 103 6.20 5.17 9.82
N ARG A 104 7.36 4.52 9.98
CA ARG A 104 8.68 5.07 9.61
C ARG A 104 9.35 4.13 8.63
N TRP A 105 10.02 4.71 7.63
CA TRP A 105 10.74 3.92 6.64
C TRP A 105 12.12 4.49 6.32
N TYR A 106 12.95 3.64 5.74
CA TYR A 106 14.21 3.98 5.09
C TYR A 106 14.19 3.38 3.69
N THR A 107 14.72 4.12 2.75
CA THR A 107 14.69 3.77 1.34
C THR A 107 16.08 3.34 0.89
N ASP A 108 16.21 2.12 0.38
CA ASP A 108 17.47 1.56 -0.11
C ASP A 108 17.24 0.44 -1.13
N PHE A 109 18.15 0.27 -2.10
CA PHE A 109 18.13 -0.86 -3.04
C PHE A 109 18.25 -2.22 -2.34
N LYS A 110 18.76 -2.27 -1.11
CA LYS A 110 18.83 -3.46 -0.25
C LYS A 110 17.50 -3.85 0.40
N TRP A 111 16.37 -3.25 0.01
CA TRP A 111 15.02 -3.55 0.54
C TRP A 111 14.60 -5.03 0.49
N ARG A 112 15.24 -5.84 -0.35
CA ARG A 112 15.10 -7.30 -0.39
C ARG A 112 15.77 -8.03 0.78
N ASN A 113 16.44 -7.32 1.70
CA ASN A 113 16.90 -7.91 2.95
C ASN A 113 15.68 -8.40 3.75
N PRO A 114 15.68 -9.65 4.24
CA PRO A 114 14.58 -10.18 5.04
C PRO A 114 14.11 -9.23 6.14
N PHE A 115 15.04 -8.67 6.93
CA PHE A 115 14.73 -7.77 8.03
C PHE A 115 15.20 -6.35 7.76
N SER A 116 14.31 -5.38 8.00
CA SER A 116 14.62 -3.96 7.83
C SER A 116 15.72 -3.49 8.79
N SER A 117 15.68 -3.96 10.04
CA SER A 117 16.64 -3.60 11.09
C SER A 117 18.09 -3.99 10.77
N ALA A 118 18.30 -5.00 9.92
CA ALA A 118 19.64 -5.37 9.46
C ALA A 118 20.34 -4.27 8.63
N VAL A 119 19.58 -3.31 8.09
CA VAL A 119 20.11 -2.15 7.34
C VAL A 119 19.84 -0.85 8.07
N THR A 120 18.64 -0.68 8.63
CA THR A 120 18.26 0.57 9.33
C THR A 120 18.86 0.68 10.71
N LEU A 121 19.31 -0.44 11.31
CA LEU A 121 19.72 -0.52 12.72
C LEU A 121 18.64 -0.01 13.70
N ASP A 122 17.39 0.00 13.24
CA ASP A 122 16.21 0.53 13.92
C ASP A 122 15.04 -0.42 13.67
N GLU A 123 14.58 -1.09 14.74
CA GLU A 123 13.51 -2.09 14.68
C GLU A 123 12.16 -1.50 14.26
N GLU A 124 11.94 -0.20 14.49
CA GLU A 124 10.68 0.49 14.16
C GLU A 124 10.65 1.00 12.71
N ARG A 125 11.78 0.95 12.01
CA ARG A 125 11.93 1.52 10.67
C ARG A 125 11.92 0.43 9.61
N ALA A 126 10.91 0.46 8.74
CA ALA A 126 10.80 -0.47 7.60
C ALA A 126 11.75 -0.08 6.46
N LEU A 127 12.31 -1.06 5.76
CA LEU A 127 13.20 -0.87 4.63
C LEU A 127 12.43 -1.05 3.32
N LEU A 128 12.19 0.04 2.60
CA LEU A 128 11.38 0.08 1.38
C LEU A 128 12.24 0.24 0.11
N PRO A 129 11.76 -0.23 -1.06
CA PRO A 129 12.44 0.00 -2.34
C PRO A 129 12.52 1.49 -2.69
N PRO A 130 13.55 1.96 -3.41
CA PRO A 130 13.58 3.32 -3.95
C PRO A 130 12.29 3.67 -4.70
N PRO A 131 11.67 4.85 -4.41
CA PRO A 131 10.53 5.30 -5.19
C PRO A 131 11.00 5.48 -6.62
N ARG A 132 10.15 5.09 -7.56
CA ARG A 132 10.43 5.27 -8.97
C ARG A 132 10.12 6.70 -9.36
N GLU A 133 10.98 7.27 -10.18
CA GLU A 133 10.69 8.53 -10.82
C GLU A 133 9.51 8.34 -11.78
N ARG A 134 8.46 9.13 -11.59
CA ARG A 134 7.25 9.10 -12.41
C ARG A 134 7.42 10.13 -13.52
N PRO A 135 7.46 9.74 -14.80
CA PRO A 135 7.52 10.70 -15.89
C PRO A 135 6.29 11.62 -15.86
N ALA A 136 6.53 12.90 -16.13
CA ALA A 136 5.46 13.88 -16.16
C ALA A 136 4.61 13.71 -17.43
N VAL A 137 3.29 13.74 -17.23
CA VAL A 137 2.30 13.79 -18.31
C VAL A 137 1.57 15.12 -18.15
N TYR A 138 1.61 15.93 -19.20
CA TYR A 138 1.06 17.27 -19.20
C TYR A 138 -0.27 17.28 -19.93
N THR A 139 -1.25 17.99 -19.38
CA THR A 139 -2.42 18.44 -20.13
C THR A 139 -2.54 19.94 -20.05
N TYR A 140 -3.28 20.55 -20.98
CA TYR A 140 -3.46 22.01 -21.02
C TYR A 140 -4.94 22.33 -20.91
N VAL A 141 -5.27 23.25 -20.01
CA VAL A 141 -6.62 23.75 -19.80
C VAL A 141 -6.56 25.28 -19.72
N ASP A 142 -7.26 25.96 -20.64
CA ASP A 142 -7.41 27.41 -20.58
C ASP A 142 -8.77 27.76 -19.94
N GLY A 143 -8.74 28.46 -18.80
CA GLY A 143 -9.95 28.94 -18.15
C GLY A 143 -10.77 29.90 -19.02
N ALA A 144 -10.15 30.57 -20.01
CA ALA A 144 -10.84 31.50 -20.90
C ALA A 144 -11.76 30.80 -21.92
N THR A 145 -11.44 29.56 -22.32
CA THR A 145 -12.22 28.80 -23.30
C THR A 145 -13.30 27.93 -22.66
N ARG A 146 -13.31 27.82 -21.33
CA ARG A 146 -14.28 26.99 -20.60
C ARG A 146 -15.66 27.62 -20.59
N ARG A 147 -16.67 26.76 -20.59
CA ARG A 147 -18.05 27.21 -20.39
C ARG A 147 -18.24 27.77 -18.99
N LYS A 148 -19.15 28.73 -18.85
CA LYS A 148 -19.43 29.42 -17.59
C LYS A 148 -20.55 28.79 -16.79
N ASP A 149 -21.27 27.82 -17.35
CA ASP A 149 -22.34 27.15 -16.65
C ASP A 149 -21.79 26.11 -15.65
N ASP A 150 -22.42 26.07 -14.46
CA ASP A 150 -21.96 25.25 -13.33
C ASP A 150 -21.89 23.75 -13.65
N VAL A 151 -22.80 23.27 -14.51
CA VAL A 151 -22.88 21.86 -14.91
C VAL A 151 -21.67 21.48 -15.77
N SER A 152 -21.36 22.26 -16.81
CA SER A 152 -20.19 22.02 -17.65
C SER A 152 -18.89 22.17 -16.85
N GLN A 153 -18.79 23.18 -15.97
CA GLN A 153 -17.60 23.36 -15.14
C GLN A 153 -17.35 22.18 -14.20
N ARG A 154 -18.41 21.66 -13.57
CA ARG A 154 -18.33 20.46 -12.74
C ARG A 154 -17.93 19.24 -13.57
N ALA A 155 -18.57 19.01 -14.71
CA ALA A 155 -18.27 17.87 -15.59
C ALA A 155 -16.81 17.88 -16.08
N GLU A 156 -16.32 19.04 -16.54
CA GLU A 156 -14.92 19.22 -16.94
C GLU A 156 -13.94 19.03 -15.76
N GLY A 157 -14.29 19.52 -14.57
CA GLY A 157 -13.50 19.31 -13.35
C GLY A 157 -13.40 17.84 -12.97
N GLU A 158 -14.51 17.10 -13.06
CA GLU A 158 -14.56 15.65 -12.83
C GLU A 158 -13.75 14.88 -13.87
N LEU A 159 -13.82 15.25 -15.15
CA LEU A 159 -13.02 14.67 -16.22
C LEU A 159 -11.52 14.86 -15.99
N LEU A 160 -11.10 16.07 -15.59
CA LEU A 160 -9.71 16.33 -15.22
C LEU A 160 -9.28 15.50 -14.00
N HIS A 161 -10.16 15.36 -13.00
CA HIS A 161 -9.87 14.53 -11.85
C HIS A 161 -9.74 13.03 -12.23
N ILE A 162 -10.61 12.53 -13.12
CA ILE A 162 -10.50 11.17 -13.68
C ILE A 162 -9.17 11.00 -14.41
N TRP A 163 -8.80 11.95 -15.29
CA TRP A 163 -7.53 11.93 -16.02
C TRP A 163 -6.33 11.88 -15.08
N ARG A 164 -6.32 12.74 -14.05
CA ARG A 164 -5.25 12.77 -13.03
C ARG A 164 -5.13 11.44 -12.29
N ARG A 165 -6.25 10.88 -11.82
CA ARG A 165 -6.26 9.58 -11.12
C ARG A 165 -5.76 8.46 -12.01
N ALA A 166 -6.23 8.38 -13.26
CA ALA A 166 -5.89 7.31 -14.18
C ALA A 166 -4.40 7.30 -14.55
N TRP A 167 -3.83 8.46 -14.90
CA TRP A 167 -2.40 8.58 -15.18
C TRP A 167 -1.54 8.34 -13.93
N TRP A 168 -1.97 8.81 -12.76
CA TRP A 168 -1.28 8.53 -11.50
C TRP A 168 -1.21 7.03 -11.19
N ALA A 169 -2.34 6.31 -11.30
CA ALA A 169 -2.38 4.87 -11.04
C ALA A 169 -1.46 4.06 -11.97
N GLN A 170 -1.26 4.54 -13.22
CA GLN A 170 -0.41 3.90 -14.23
C GLN A 170 1.09 4.24 -14.11
N GLY A 171 1.49 4.99 -13.07
CA GLY A 171 2.90 5.27 -12.78
C GLY A 171 3.42 6.61 -13.31
N PHE A 172 2.54 7.54 -13.66
CA PHE A 172 2.91 8.87 -14.16
C PHE A 172 2.67 9.97 -13.13
N LYS A 173 3.22 11.15 -13.39
CA LYS A 173 2.95 12.39 -12.64
C LYS A 173 2.08 13.31 -13.52
N PRO A 174 0.75 13.32 -13.34
CA PRO A 174 -0.12 14.21 -14.10
C PRO A 174 0.11 15.66 -13.66
N VAL A 175 0.23 16.57 -14.62
CA VAL A 175 0.42 18.01 -14.41
C VAL A 175 -0.53 18.79 -15.31
N VAL A 176 -1.36 19.65 -14.72
CA VAL A 176 -2.29 20.51 -15.47
C VAL A 176 -1.64 21.87 -15.73
N LEU A 177 -1.36 22.14 -17.00
CA LEU A 177 -0.81 23.40 -17.49
C LEU A 177 -1.93 24.39 -17.81
N SER A 178 -1.62 25.67 -17.65
CA SER A 178 -2.50 26.78 -17.94
C SER A 178 -1.85 27.79 -18.87
N ARG A 179 -2.56 28.88 -19.18
CA ARG A 179 -2.03 29.99 -19.96
C ARG A 179 -0.79 30.62 -19.29
N ALA A 180 -0.65 30.55 -17.96
CA ALA A 180 0.50 31.09 -17.24
C ALA A 180 1.83 30.42 -17.68
N GLU A 181 1.81 29.09 -17.87
CA GLU A 181 2.98 28.35 -18.35
C GLU A 181 3.31 28.67 -19.81
N ALA A 182 2.28 28.94 -20.63
CA ALA A 182 2.46 29.39 -22.01
C ALA A 182 3.14 30.77 -22.08
N MET A 183 2.78 31.69 -21.18
CA MET A 183 3.37 33.04 -21.12
C MET A 183 4.86 33.06 -20.80
N ASN A 184 5.35 32.02 -20.10
CA ASN A 184 6.77 31.88 -19.77
C ASN A 184 7.62 31.38 -20.97
N ASN A 185 6.99 30.96 -22.06
CA ASN A 185 7.70 30.50 -23.25
C ASN A 185 8.31 31.69 -24.03
N PRO A 186 9.58 31.62 -24.46
CA PRO A 186 10.23 32.68 -25.25
C PRO A 186 9.47 33.08 -26.52
N HIS A 187 8.73 32.14 -27.13
CA HIS A 187 7.97 32.35 -28.36
C HIS A 187 6.56 32.92 -28.15
N TYR A 188 6.11 33.12 -26.90
CA TYR A 188 4.77 33.64 -26.59
C TYR A 188 4.47 34.97 -27.28
N ARG A 189 5.41 35.93 -27.23
CA ARG A 189 5.24 37.25 -27.85
C ARG A 189 5.09 37.16 -29.37
N ALA A 190 5.80 36.23 -30.01
CA ALA A 190 5.71 36.04 -31.45
C ALA A 190 4.32 35.53 -31.84
N VAL A 191 3.79 34.54 -31.12
CA VAL A 191 2.44 34.00 -31.36
C VAL A 191 1.36 35.07 -31.19
N GLN A 192 1.46 35.92 -30.16
CA GLN A 192 0.49 36.99 -29.93
C GLN A 192 0.43 38.00 -31.09
N THR A 193 1.53 38.23 -31.81
CA THR A 193 1.55 39.14 -32.98
C THR A 193 0.93 38.54 -34.24
N LEU A 194 0.69 37.22 -34.28
CA LEU A 194 0.17 36.56 -35.47
C LEU A 194 -1.35 36.71 -35.65
N GLU A 195 -2.09 37.13 -34.60
CA GLU A 195 -3.56 37.26 -34.62
C GLU A 195 -4.23 36.00 -35.19
N LEU A 196 -4.07 34.88 -34.48
CA LEU A 196 -4.55 33.56 -34.91
C LEU A 196 -6.06 33.41 -34.62
N GLU A 197 -6.70 32.51 -35.35
CA GLU A 197 -8.06 32.04 -35.03
C GLU A 197 -8.11 31.36 -33.64
N PRO A 198 -9.23 31.42 -32.91
CA PRO A 198 -9.30 30.94 -31.52
C PRO A 198 -8.90 29.47 -31.31
N GLU A 199 -9.25 28.59 -32.25
CA GLU A 199 -8.87 27.16 -32.22
C GLU A 199 -7.34 27.01 -32.28
N MET A 200 -6.70 27.73 -33.19
CA MET A 200 -5.25 27.68 -33.37
C MET A 200 -4.49 28.44 -32.29
N GLU A 201 -5.03 29.55 -31.77
CA GLU A 201 -4.46 30.23 -30.60
C GLU A 201 -4.40 29.27 -29.40
N THR A 202 -5.50 28.56 -29.12
CA THR A 202 -5.56 27.59 -28.02
C THR A 202 -4.54 26.46 -28.21
N GLU A 203 -4.43 25.94 -29.43
CA GLU A 203 -3.44 24.92 -29.77
C GLU A 203 -2.01 25.44 -29.58
N MET A 204 -1.69 26.65 -30.07
CA MET A 204 -0.37 27.24 -29.86
C MET A 204 -0.07 27.48 -28.38
N MET A 205 -1.04 27.95 -27.58
CA MET A 205 -0.84 28.10 -26.14
C MET A 205 -0.55 26.77 -25.45
N ARG A 206 -1.27 25.70 -25.84
CA ARG A 206 -1.01 24.34 -25.35
C ARG A 206 0.43 23.90 -25.63
N TRP A 207 0.92 24.12 -26.85
CA TRP A 207 2.28 23.76 -27.24
C TRP A 207 3.34 24.65 -26.58
N LEU A 208 3.09 25.95 -26.44
CA LEU A 208 3.99 26.86 -25.73
C LEU A 208 4.13 26.46 -24.26
N ALA A 209 3.02 26.12 -23.59
CA ALA A 209 3.02 25.64 -22.22
C ALA A 209 3.83 24.35 -22.08
N TRP A 210 3.63 23.37 -22.96
CA TRP A 210 4.42 22.15 -22.97
C TRP A 210 5.91 22.41 -23.22
N GLY A 211 6.23 23.29 -24.17
CA GLY A 211 7.60 23.69 -24.49
C GLY A 211 8.33 24.36 -23.31
N THR A 212 7.61 25.04 -22.41
CA THR A 212 8.16 25.61 -21.17
C THR A 212 8.60 24.50 -20.20
N MET A 213 7.83 23.41 -20.11
CA MET A 213 8.13 22.28 -19.21
C MET A 213 9.33 21.44 -19.69
N GLY A 214 9.51 21.33 -21.02
CA GLY A 214 10.63 20.61 -21.63
C GLY A 214 10.24 19.21 -22.11
N THR A 215 11.12 18.22 -21.91
CA THR A 215 10.88 16.83 -22.32
C THR A 215 9.69 16.24 -21.56
N GLY A 216 8.81 15.52 -22.26
CA GLY A 216 7.69 14.87 -21.59
C GLY A 216 6.64 14.31 -22.53
N ILE A 217 5.46 14.09 -21.96
CA ILE A 217 4.27 13.60 -22.66
C ILE A 217 3.23 14.71 -22.64
N LEU A 218 2.73 15.13 -23.80
CA LEU A 218 1.57 16.01 -23.90
C LEU A 218 0.34 15.18 -24.24
N SER A 219 -0.67 15.22 -23.37
CA SER A 219 -1.89 14.44 -23.49
C SER A 219 -3.11 15.35 -23.40
N ASN A 220 -4.08 15.11 -24.27
CA ASN A 220 -5.41 15.69 -24.12
C ASN A 220 -6.05 15.13 -22.83
N TRP A 221 -6.79 15.96 -22.10
CA TRP A 221 -7.46 15.55 -20.86
C TRP A 221 -8.57 14.49 -21.09
N LEU A 222 -9.01 14.31 -22.34
CA LEU A 222 -9.89 13.22 -22.78
C LEU A 222 -9.11 11.98 -23.28
N ALA A 223 -7.78 11.97 -23.20
CA ALA A 223 -6.93 10.82 -23.51
C ALA A 223 -6.46 10.14 -22.21
N VAL A 224 -6.91 8.91 -21.99
CA VAL A 224 -6.82 8.22 -20.69
C VAL A 224 -6.15 6.84 -20.86
N PRO A 225 -5.24 6.42 -19.96
CA PRO A 225 -4.52 5.16 -20.11
C PRO A 225 -5.43 3.98 -19.74
N MET A 226 -5.94 3.29 -20.76
CA MET A 226 -6.89 2.17 -20.64
C MET A 226 -6.27 0.88 -21.15
N ALA A 227 -5.21 0.43 -20.47
CA ALA A 227 -4.58 -0.85 -20.71
C ALA A 227 -4.00 -1.48 -19.43
N GLU A 228 -3.50 -2.71 -19.58
CA GLU A 228 -2.76 -3.37 -18.52
C GLU A 228 -1.46 -2.62 -18.24
N HIS A 229 -0.94 -2.74 -17.01
CA HIS A 229 0.29 -2.05 -16.63
C HIS A 229 1.45 -2.38 -17.58
N GLU A 230 1.57 -3.62 -18.04
CA GLU A 230 2.65 -4.09 -18.91
C GLU A 230 2.46 -3.79 -20.41
N ASP A 231 1.43 -3.01 -20.79
CA ASP A 231 1.23 -2.59 -22.19
C ASP A 231 2.48 -1.93 -22.77
N ALA A 232 2.78 -2.23 -24.03
CA ALA A 232 4.01 -1.81 -24.69
C ALA A 232 4.16 -0.29 -24.75
N LEU A 233 3.07 0.44 -25.02
CA LEU A 233 3.08 1.91 -25.04
C LEU A 233 3.34 2.45 -23.64
N LEU A 234 2.55 2.03 -22.65
CA LEU A 234 2.68 2.53 -21.27
C LEU A 234 4.07 2.23 -20.68
N THR A 235 4.64 1.06 -21.02
CA THR A 235 6.00 0.68 -20.62
C THR A 235 7.05 1.55 -21.28
N PHE A 236 6.91 1.89 -22.55
CA PHE A 236 7.77 2.86 -23.24
C PHE A 236 7.68 4.24 -22.58
N LEU A 237 6.46 4.74 -22.36
CA LEU A 237 6.21 6.03 -21.72
C LEU A 237 6.83 6.10 -20.31
N ARG A 238 6.74 5.05 -19.51
CA ARG A 238 7.35 5.04 -18.17
C ARG A 238 8.88 5.10 -18.15
N ARG A 239 9.56 4.88 -19.28
CA ARG A 239 11.03 5.04 -19.36
C ARG A 239 11.45 6.51 -19.25
N GLY A 240 10.58 7.44 -19.64
CA GLY A 240 10.87 8.88 -19.56
C GLY A 240 11.85 9.41 -20.61
N GLU A 241 12.21 8.59 -21.62
CA GLU A 241 13.14 8.96 -22.69
C GLU A 241 12.40 9.06 -24.02
N TYR A 242 12.33 10.27 -24.59
CA TYR A 242 11.61 10.56 -25.84
C TYR A 242 12.57 11.24 -26.85
N PRO A 243 13.36 10.45 -27.60
CA PRO A 243 14.39 11.01 -28.48
C PRO A 243 13.81 11.73 -29.70
N THR A 244 12.68 11.28 -30.22
CA THR A 244 11.99 11.84 -31.38
C THR A 244 10.66 12.46 -30.96
N LEU A 245 10.20 13.45 -31.74
CA LEU A 245 8.86 13.99 -31.58
C LEU A 245 7.86 13.04 -32.27
N THR A 246 7.12 12.28 -31.48
CA THR A 246 6.24 11.21 -31.96
C THR A 246 4.79 11.56 -31.70
N ARG A 247 3.94 11.26 -32.69
CA ARG A 247 2.49 11.22 -32.58
C ARG A 247 1.99 9.81 -32.87
N TYR A 248 0.79 9.51 -32.41
CA TYR A 248 0.22 8.18 -32.54
C TYR A 248 -0.92 8.16 -33.56
N GLU A 249 -0.92 7.14 -34.41
CA GLU A 249 -2.01 6.91 -35.37
C GLU A 249 -3.35 6.80 -34.64
N GLY A 250 -4.45 7.30 -35.23
CA GLY A 250 -5.78 7.21 -34.64
C GLY A 250 -6.03 8.03 -33.35
N LEU A 251 -5.00 8.65 -32.77
CA LEU A 251 -5.14 9.49 -31.56
C LEU A 251 -5.20 11.00 -31.86
N GLU A 252 -5.19 11.41 -33.13
CA GLU A 252 -5.25 12.82 -33.55
C GLU A 252 -4.28 13.72 -32.75
N ASN A 253 -4.80 14.68 -31.97
CA ASN A 253 -4.03 15.58 -31.10
C ASN A 253 -4.03 15.14 -29.61
N GLY A 254 -4.41 13.88 -29.37
CA GLY A 254 -4.65 13.28 -28.07
C GLY A 254 -3.40 12.90 -27.29
N LEU A 255 -2.30 12.57 -27.98
CA LEU A 255 -1.04 12.17 -27.34
C LEU A 255 0.18 12.49 -28.21
N PHE A 256 1.14 13.19 -27.62
CA PHE A 256 2.46 13.46 -28.19
C PHE A 256 3.54 13.14 -27.16
N VAL A 257 4.70 12.71 -27.65
CA VAL A 257 5.92 12.58 -26.85
C VAL A 257 7.07 13.26 -27.56
N GLY A 258 7.99 13.86 -26.82
CA GLY A 258 9.15 14.49 -27.43
C GLY A 258 10.16 15.03 -26.44
N GLY A 259 11.38 15.18 -26.94
CA GLY A 259 12.46 15.90 -26.26
C GLY A 259 12.30 17.40 -26.39
N LYS A 260 12.83 18.14 -25.40
CA LYS A 260 12.75 19.61 -25.35
C LYS A 260 13.17 20.30 -26.66
N GLU A 261 14.24 19.85 -27.30
CA GLU A 261 14.77 20.47 -28.52
C GLU A 261 13.82 20.30 -29.71
N GLU A 262 13.32 19.09 -29.94
CA GLU A 262 12.39 18.82 -31.04
C GLU A 262 11.03 19.52 -30.84
N ILE A 263 10.55 19.62 -29.59
CA ILE A 263 9.33 20.39 -29.27
C ILE A 263 9.50 21.87 -29.65
N GLN A 264 10.61 22.50 -29.24
CA GLN A 264 10.87 23.90 -29.54
C GLN A 264 11.05 24.15 -31.04
N LYS A 265 11.69 23.21 -31.73
CA LYS A 265 11.83 23.23 -33.19
C LYS A 265 10.48 23.14 -33.89
N ALA A 266 9.56 22.29 -33.43
CA ALA A 266 8.21 22.20 -33.98
C ALA A 266 7.40 23.49 -33.74
N ILE A 267 7.47 24.07 -32.54
CA ILE A 267 6.84 25.37 -32.23
C ILE A 267 7.35 26.46 -33.17
N LYS A 268 8.66 26.55 -33.36
CA LYS A 268 9.26 27.53 -34.26
C LYS A 268 8.84 27.30 -35.72
N ALA A 269 8.86 26.06 -36.18
CA ALA A 269 8.43 25.71 -37.54
C ALA A 269 6.97 26.09 -37.80
N ALA A 270 6.10 25.92 -36.80
CA ALA A 270 4.70 26.35 -36.89
C ALA A 270 4.57 27.88 -36.98
N ILE A 271 5.31 28.63 -36.15
CA ILE A 271 5.31 30.11 -36.16
C ILE A 271 5.79 30.66 -37.52
N ASP A 272 6.82 30.02 -38.10
CA ASP A 272 7.41 30.44 -39.37
C ASP A 272 6.53 30.04 -40.58
N ALA A 273 5.44 29.30 -40.37
CA ALA A 273 4.54 28.85 -41.44
C ALA A 273 3.67 30.02 -41.97
N PRO A 274 3.72 30.33 -43.28
CA PRO A 274 3.00 31.47 -43.85
C PRO A 274 1.47 31.33 -43.79
N THR A 275 0.97 30.10 -43.70
CA THR A 275 -0.44 29.74 -43.71
C THR A 275 -1.02 29.46 -42.32
N ILE A 276 -0.26 29.70 -41.25
CA ILE A 276 -0.63 29.38 -39.86
C ILE A 276 -2.01 29.93 -39.46
N LYS A 277 -2.39 31.11 -39.97
CA LYS A 277 -3.68 31.75 -39.67
C LYS A 277 -4.89 30.93 -40.13
N SER A 278 -4.73 30.11 -41.16
CA SER A 278 -5.80 29.27 -41.73
C SER A 278 -5.83 27.84 -41.18
N MET A 279 -4.85 27.48 -40.36
CA MET A 279 -4.68 26.13 -39.83
C MET A 279 -5.38 25.99 -38.48
N LYS A 280 -5.77 24.76 -38.14
CA LYS A 280 -6.49 24.45 -36.89
C LYS A 280 -5.65 23.67 -35.88
N SER A 281 -4.57 23.06 -36.34
CA SER A 281 -3.70 22.23 -35.53
C SER A 281 -2.23 22.53 -35.82
N ILE A 282 -1.36 22.26 -34.85
CA ILE A 282 0.08 22.36 -35.09
C ILE A 282 0.56 21.32 -36.11
N ILE A 283 -0.14 20.18 -36.20
CA ILE A 283 0.23 19.09 -37.11
C ILE A 283 0.18 19.63 -38.54
N ASP A 284 -0.87 20.37 -38.87
CA ASP A 284 -1.05 20.99 -40.18
C ASP A 284 -0.09 22.18 -40.39
N ALA A 285 0.30 22.84 -39.31
CA ALA A 285 1.20 24.01 -39.35
C ALA A 285 2.69 23.66 -39.43
N THR A 286 3.06 22.39 -39.33
CA THR A 286 4.46 21.95 -39.41
C THR A 286 4.77 21.20 -40.71
N PRO A 287 6.02 21.22 -41.20
CA PRO A 287 6.41 20.46 -42.39
C PRO A 287 6.20 18.95 -42.23
N ASP A 288 5.95 18.27 -43.34
CA ASP A 288 5.94 16.79 -43.38
C ASP A 288 7.26 16.21 -42.85
N GLY A 289 7.16 15.16 -42.05
CA GLY A 289 8.32 14.53 -41.40
C GLY A 289 8.76 15.18 -40.08
N THR A 290 8.08 16.23 -39.61
CA THR A 290 8.31 16.78 -38.25
C THR A 290 7.95 15.77 -37.16
N PHE A 291 6.94 14.94 -37.42
CA PHE A 291 6.44 13.93 -36.49
C PHE A 291 6.76 12.52 -36.99
N GLU A 292 7.34 11.69 -36.11
CA GLU A 292 7.29 10.25 -36.27
C GLU A 292 5.88 9.76 -35.94
N ILE A 293 5.33 8.85 -36.74
CA ILE A 293 3.98 8.30 -36.54
C ILE A 293 4.10 6.85 -36.09
N ASP A 294 3.70 6.58 -34.86
CA ASP A 294 3.65 5.22 -34.33
C ASP A 294 2.22 4.67 -34.37
N SER A 295 2.05 3.47 -34.93
CA SER A 295 0.77 2.75 -34.99
C SER A 295 0.48 1.93 -33.73
N LYS A 296 1.45 1.79 -32.82
CA LYS A 296 1.30 1.03 -31.57
C LYS A 296 0.79 1.91 -30.43
N HIS A 297 -0.52 2.08 -30.37
CA HIS A 297 -1.16 2.98 -29.40
C HIS A 297 -2.29 2.34 -28.58
N SER A 298 -2.30 1.01 -28.43
CA SER A 298 -3.34 0.27 -27.69
C SER A 298 -3.48 0.70 -26.23
N GLY A 299 -2.44 1.32 -25.65
CA GLY A 299 -2.38 1.74 -24.25
C GLY A 299 -3.32 2.88 -23.84
N VAL A 300 -3.74 3.74 -24.78
CA VAL A 300 -4.45 5.00 -24.49
C VAL A 300 -5.74 5.10 -25.28
N ALA A 301 -6.84 5.38 -24.57
CA ALA A 301 -8.15 5.66 -25.13
C ALA A 301 -8.32 7.17 -25.29
N PHE A 302 -8.63 7.65 -26.50
CA PHE A 302 -8.93 9.05 -26.73
C PHE A 302 -10.39 9.25 -27.13
N TYR A 303 -11.12 10.02 -26.32
CA TYR A 303 -12.51 10.38 -26.56
C TYR A 303 -12.59 11.67 -27.40
N SER A 304 -12.02 11.62 -28.60
CA SER A 304 -12.10 12.72 -29.56
C SER A 304 -13.55 12.97 -29.99
N ALA A 305 -13.81 14.15 -30.56
CA ALA A 305 -15.12 14.45 -31.15
C ALA A 305 -15.52 13.42 -32.23
N SER A 306 -14.56 12.92 -33.01
CA SER A 306 -14.77 11.88 -34.02
C SER A 306 -15.11 10.52 -33.40
N ALA A 307 -14.42 10.12 -32.33
CA ALA A 307 -14.71 8.90 -31.57
C ALA A 307 -16.08 8.97 -30.90
N ILE A 308 -16.44 10.11 -30.30
CA ILE A 308 -17.74 10.30 -29.64
C ILE A 308 -18.89 10.20 -30.65
N ARG A 309 -18.78 10.87 -31.81
CA ARG A 309 -19.80 10.80 -32.86
C ARG A 309 -20.00 9.41 -33.43
N SER A 310 -18.94 8.62 -33.54
CA SER A 310 -18.99 7.28 -34.14
C SER A 310 -19.39 6.18 -33.16
N LEU A 311 -18.89 6.24 -31.92
CA LEU A 311 -19.04 5.16 -30.94
C LEU A 311 -20.14 5.43 -29.90
N TYR A 312 -20.48 6.69 -29.63
CA TYR A 312 -21.39 7.07 -28.54
C TYR A 312 -22.48 8.06 -29.02
N PRO A 313 -23.38 7.62 -29.94
CA PRO A 313 -24.35 8.51 -30.58
C PRO A 313 -25.32 9.19 -29.59
N ALA A 314 -25.66 8.53 -28.48
CA ALA A 314 -26.52 9.12 -27.44
C ALA A 314 -25.90 10.36 -26.79
N ILE A 315 -24.57 10.43 -26.71
CA ILE A 315 -23.84 11.56 -26.15
C ILE A 315 -23.59 12.59 -27.25
N SER A 316 -23.21 12.15 -28.46
CA SER A 316 -22.94 13.07 -29.56
C SER A 316 -24.14 13.94 -29.91
N GLN A 317 -25.35 13.36 -29.91
CA GLN A 317 -26.59 14.10 -30.17
C GLN A 317 -26.81 15.24 -29.17
N LYS A 318 -26.44 15.07 -27.90
CA LYS A 318 -26.53 16.13 -26.88
C LYS A 318 -25.40 17.15 -26.97
N LEU A 319 -24.23 16.75 -27.48
CA LEU A 319 -23.11 17.67 -27.67
C LEU A 319 -23.25 18.54 -28.92
N ASP A 320 -24.01 18.08 -29.92
CA ASP A 320 -24.22 18.82 -31.17
C ASP A 320 -25.27 19.95 -31.01
N ASP A 321 -26.14 19.90 -30.00
CA ASP A 321 -27.17 20.90 -29.71
C ASP A 321 -26.75 21.83 -28.56
N GLN A 322 -26.77 23.15 -28.80
CA GLN A 322 -26.29 24.19 -27.88
C GLN A 322 -26.99 24.18 -26.52
N ASP A 323 -28.27 23.81 -26.48
CA ASP A 323 -29.08 23.80 -25.25
C ASP A 323 -28.79 22.56 -24.38
N THR A 324 -28.38 21.45 -25.00
CA THR A 324 -28.14 20.16 -24.30
C THR A 324 -26.67 19.82 -24.09
N VAL A 325 -25.73 20.67 -24.57
CA VAL A 325 -24.28 20.50 -24.34
C VAL A 325 -23.92 20.23 -22.87
N PRO A 326 -24.46 20.96 -21.87
CA PRO A 326 -24.10 20.71 -20.47
C PRO A 326 -24.47 19.29 -20.02
N GLU A 327 -25.62 18.77 -20.49
CA GLU A 327 -26.03 17.40 -20.20
C GLU A 327 -25.13 16.37 -20.91
N GLY A 328 -24.77 16.65 -22.17
CA GLY A 328 -23.83 15.81 -22.92
C GLY A 328 -22.45 15.73 -22.27
N LEU A 329 -21.93 16.87 -21.77
CA LEU A 329 -20.67 16.91 -21.03
C LEU A 329 -20.77 16.15 -19.70
N ALA A 330 -21.87 16.29 -18.98
CA ALA A 330 -22.11 15.57 -17.72
C ALA A 330 -22.19 14.03 -17.90
N MET A 331 -22.46 13.54 -19.11
CA MET A 331 -22.46 12.10 -19.42
C MET A 331 -21.05 11.51 -19.61
N LEU A 332 -20.04 12.32 -19.92
CA LEU A 332 -18.68 11.84 -20.19
C LEU A 332 -17.95 11.30 -18.95
N PRO A 333 -17.97 11.96 -17.76
CA PRO A 333 -17.31 11.42 -16.56
C PRO A 333 -17.75 10.00 -16.19
N PRO A 334 -19.06 9.68 -16.03
CA PRO A 334 -19.48 8.32 -15.68
C PRO A 334 -19.14 7.31 -16.79
N LEU A 335 -19.21 7.70 -18.07
CA LEU A 335 -18.78 6.84 -19.18
C LEU A 335 -17.30 6.48 -19.08
N ILE A 336 -16.41 7.48 -18.94
CA ILE A 336 -14.96 7.27 -18.91
C ILE A 336 -14.55 6.48 -17.66
N ASN A 337 -15.14 6.80 -16.50
CA ASN A 337 -14.91 6.04 -15.29
C ASN A 337 -15.33 4.56 -15.45
N SER A 338 -16.48 4.30 -16.07
CA SER A 338 -16.95 2.94 -16.34
C SER A 338 -16.01 2.16 -17.26
N HIS A 339 -15.45 2.81 -18.28
CA HIS A 339 -14.50 2.18 -19.20
C HIS A 339 -13.13 1.89 -18.54
N LEU A 340 -12.66 2.75 -17.63
CA LEU A 340 -11.46 2.49 -16.82
C LEU A 340 -11.67 1.26 -15.93
N HIS A 341 -12.78 1.21 -15.19
CA HIS A 341 -13.11 0.10 -14.30
C HIS A 341 -13.28 -1.21 -15.08
N MET A 342 -14.03 -1.18 -16.19
CA MET A 342 -14.18 -2.33 -17.07
C MET A 342 -12.84 -2.80 -17.66
N THR A 343 -11.95 -1.87 -18.01
CA THR A 343 -10.60 -2.21 -18.50
C THR A 343 -9.83 -2.99 -17.44
N TRP A 344 -9.90 -2.57 -16.18
CA TRP A 344 -9.30 -3.29 -15.07
C TRP A 344 -9.91 -4.68 -14.87
N GLN A 345 -11.25 -4.82 -14.92
CA GLN A 345 -11.91 -6.13 -14.83
C GLN A 345 -11.49 -7.08 -15.97
N ASN A 346 -11.38 -6.56 -17.20
CA ASN A 346 -10.96 -7.34 -18.36
C ASN A 346 -9.49 -7.79 -18.28
N THR A 347 -8.62 -6.99 -17.66
CA THR A 347 -7.24 -7.38 -17.35
C THR A 347 -7.20 -8.54 -16.33
N PHE A 348 -8.00 -8.46 -15.27
CA PHE A 348 -8.05 -9.46 -14.20
C PHE A 348 -9.17 -10.50 -14.42
N SER A 349 -9.17 -11.11 -15.60
CA SER A 349 -10.21 -12.05 -16.05
C SER A 349 -10.37 -13.32 -15.20
N SER A 350 -9.39 -13.68 -14.36
CA SER A 350 -9.51 -14.79 -13.40
C SER A 350 -10.21 -14.42 -12.10
N GLY A 351 -10.49 -13.13 -11.88
CA GLY A 351 -11.23 -12.63 -10.73
C GLY A 351 -10.37 -11.98 -9.67
N ILE A 352 -10.91 -11.93 -8.44
CA ILE A 352 -10.28 -11.35 -7.26
C ILE A 352 -10.07 -12.44 -6.22
N ALA A 353 -8.85 -12.53 -5.69
CA ALA A 353 -8.52 -13.38 -4.56
C ALA A 353 -8.35 -12.53 -3.29
N VAL A 354 -9.20 -12.76 -2.29
CA VAL A 354 -9.07 -12.18 -0.95
C VAL A 354 -8.34 -13.17 -0.06
N LEU A 355 -7.07 -12.91 0.23
CA LEU A 355 -6.21 -13.87 0.92
C LEU A 355 -6.68 -14.12 2.36
N LYS A 356 -6.97 -15.38 2.71
CA LYS A 356 -7.38 -15.81 4.07
C LYS A 356 -6.50 -16.97 4.59
N PRO A 357 -5.23 -16.72 4.97
CA PRO A 357 -4.28 -17.81 5.20
C PRO A 357 -4.64 -18.78 6.33
N LEU A 358 -5.31 -18.28 7.36
CA LEU A 358 -5.72 -19.02 8.54
C LEU A 358 -7.25 -18.93 8.61
N PRO A 359 -8.01 -19.83 7.96
CA PRO A 359 -9.44 -19.62 7.77
C PRO A 359 -10.27 -19.68 9.06
N GLU A 360 -9.73 -20.30 10.11
CA GLU A 360 -10.35 -20.39 11.43
C GLU A 360 -10.15 -19.09 12.22
N HIS A 361 -11.25 -18.52 12.70
CA HIS A 361 -11.27 -17.36 13.60
C HIS A 361 -10.70 -16.04 13.03
N THR A 362 -10.52 -15.90 11.71
CA THR A 362 -10.00 -14.66 11.10
C THR A 362 -10.94 -14.04 10.05
N THR A 363 -12.22 -14.31 10.13
CA THR A 363 -13.19 -13.80 9.13
C THR A 363 -13.31 -12.28 9.24
N SER A 364 -13.40 -11.76 10.46
CA SER A 364 -13.45 -10.32 10.77
C SER A 364 -12.26 -9.51 10.20
N ILE A 365 -11.07 -10.12 10.07
CA ILE A 365 -9.87 -9.46 9.53
C ILE A 365 -10.02 -9.14 8.04
N ILE A 366 -10.67 -10.02 7.28
CA ILE A 366 -10.73 -9.91 5.81
C ILE A 366 -12.01 -9.26 5.29
N GLU A 367 -13.00 -9.01 6.15
CA GLU A 367 -14.27 -8.36 5.76
C GLU A 367 -14.07 -7.06 4.96
N PRO A 368 -13.19 -6.11 5.37
CA PRO A 368 -12.96 -4.91 4.57
C PRO A 368 -12.38 -5.20 3.18
N ALA A 369 -11.55 -6.23 3.05
CA ALA A 369 -11.00 -6.67 1.77
C ALA A 369 -12.07 -7.33 0.88
N ILE A 370 -13.01 -8.09 1.48
CA ILE A 370 -14.17 -8.64 0.78
C ILE A 370 -15.07 -7.51 0.27
N ASP A 371 -15.29 -6.46 1.06
CA ASP A 371 -16.12 -5.34 0.65
C ASP A 371 -15.48 -4.55 -0.51
N ILE A 372 -14.16 -4.33 -0.48
CA ILE A 372 -13.44 -3.78 -1.64
C ILE A 372 -13.62 -4.70 -2.86
N ALA A 373 -13.44 -6.02 -2.70
CA ALA A 373 -13.60 -6.97 -3.80
C ALA A 373 -15.02 -6.96 -4.39
N ARG A 374 -16.05 -6.85 -3.55
CA ARG A 374 -17.46 -6.71 -3.97
C ARG A 374 -17.71 -5.42 -4.71
N ASN A 375 -17.11 -4.32 -4.28
CA ASN A 375 -17.25 -3.03 -4.94
C ASN A 375 -16.54 -3.03 -6.31
N LEU A 376 -15.38 -3.69 -6.41
CA LEU A 376 -14.64 -3.84 -7.66
C LEU A 376 -15.30 -4.80 -8.66
N SER A 377 -16.06 -5.79 -8.21
CA SER A 377 -16.78 -6.72 -9.09
C SER A 377 -18.13 -6.17 -9.57
N GLN A 378 -18.65 -5.11 -8.94
CA GLN A 378 -19.85 -4.41 -9.38
C GLN A 378 -19.57 -3.51 -10.57
N CYS A 379 -20.61 -3.24 -11.36
CA CYS A 379 -20.53 -2.28 -12.47
C CYS A 379 -20.91 -0.88 -12.00
N PRO A 380 -20.12 0.14 -12.34
CA PRO A 380 -20.47 1.53 -12.09
C PRO A 380 -21.63 1.95 -13.00
N GLU A 381 -22.35 2.98 -12.57
CA GLU A 381 -23.37 3.63 -13.41
C GLU A 381 -22.74 4.26 -14.64
N THR A 382 -23.38 4.11 -15.79
CA THR A 382 -22.92 4.67 -17.06
C THR A 382 -24.09 4.94 -17.99
N PRO A 383 -24.06 6.03 -18.77
CA PRO A 383 -25.12 6.33 -19.74
C PRO A 383 -25.20 5.31 -20.89
N VAL A 384 -24.12 4.54 -21.13
CA VAL A 384 -24.06 3.55 -22.23
C VAL A 384 -23.47 2.21 -21.74
N PRO A 385 -24.25 1.36 -21.05
CA PRO A 385 -23.74 0.17 -20.34
C PRO A 385 -23.05 -0.90 -21.18
N SER A 386 -23.39 -1.00 -22.47
CA SER A 386 -22.85 -2.00 -23.40
C SER A 386 -21.67 -1.49 -24.24
N SER A 387 -21.14 -0.30 -23.92
CA SER A 387 -20.09 0.34 -24.72
C SER A 387 -18.67 -0.06 -24.31
N CYS A 388 -17.73 0.14 -25.23
CA CYS A 388 -16.31 -0.12 -25.06
C CYS A 388 -15.52 1.18 -25.25
N PRO A 389 -14.31 1.32 -24.67
CA PRO A 389 -13.47 2.48 -24.91
C PRO A 389 -12.93 2.50 -26.34
N PRO A 390 -12.57 3.68 -26.88
CA PRO A 390 -12.18 3.83 -28.29
C PRO A 390 -10.96 2.99 -28.69
N ASN A 391 -10.02 2.75 -27.78
CA ASN A 391 -8.82 1.94 -28.04
C ASN A 391 -9.08 0.42 -28.05
N ARG A 392 -10.23 -0.04 -27.53
CA ARG A 392 -10.55 -1.47 -27.37
C ARG A 392 -11.98 -1.77 -27.83
N PRO A 393 -12.26 -1.73 -29.14
CA PRO A 393 -13.61 -1.97 -29.68
C PRO A 393 -14.13 -3.39 -29.44
N ARG A 394 -13.25 -4.36 -29.12
CA ARG A 394 -13.60 -5.75 -28.79
C ARG A 394 -13.47 -6.03 -27.30
N CYS A 395 -13.98 -5.14 -26.46
CA CYS A 395 -14.00 -5.34 -25.02
C CYS A 395 -15.13 -6.31 -24.59
N LYS A 396 -15.08 -6.81 -23.35
CA LYS A 396 -16.25 -7.39 -22.70
C LYS A 396 -16.89 -6.29 -21.84
N PRO A 397 -18.13 -5.85 -22.16
CA PRO A 397 -18.83 -4.86 -21.34
C PRO A 397 -19.00 -5.33 -19.90
N CYS A 398 -18.97 -4.40 -18.94
CA CYS A 398 -19.06 -4.72 -17.52
C CYS A 398 -20.30 -5.57 -17.20
N VAL A 399 -21.46 -5.23 -17.77
CA VAL A 399 -22.73 -5.95 -17.57
C VAL A 399 -22.69 -7.43 -18.00
N SER A 400 -21.73 -7.80 -18.83
CA SER A 400 -21.50 -9.18 -19.30
C SER A 400 -20.31 -9.86 -18.60
N SER A 401 -19.55 -9.10 -17.82
CA SER A 401 -18.38 -9.57 -17.09
C SER A 401 -18.81 -10.18 -15.76
N HIS A 402 -18.33 -11.38 -15.47
CA HIS A 402 -18.49 -12.00 -14.16
C HIS A 402 -17.11 -12.13 -13.52
N MET A 403 -16.85 -11.34 -12.48
CA MET A 403 -15.58 -11.35 -11.77
C MET A 403 -15.71 -12.19 -10.50
N PRO A 404 -15.25 -13.47 -10.49
CA PRO A 404 -15.39 -14.30 -9.32
C PRO A 404 -14.53 -13.76 -8.18
N ILE A 405 -15.11 -13.70 -6.98
CA ILE A 405 -14.39 -13.43 -5.75
C ILE A 405 -14.12 -14.78 -5.09
N THR A 406 -12.87 -15.01 -4.70
CA THR A 406 -12.44 -16.23 -3.99
C THR A 406 -11.64 -15.83 -2.77
N THR A 407 -11.55 -16.73 -1.79
CA THR A 407 -10.90 -16.48 -0.50
C THR A 407 -9.80 -17.51 -0.20
N PRO A 408 -8.78 -17.62 -1.08
CA PRO A 408 -7.82 -18.69 -0.96
C PRO A 408 -6.96 -18.53 0.30
N PRO A 409 -6.55 -19.65 0.94
CA PRO A 409 -5.62 -19.61 2.06
C PRO A 409 -4.17 -19.37 1.64
N ILE A 410 -3.90 -19.28 0.34
CA ILE A 410 -2.54 -19.24 -0.18
C ILE A 410 -2.43 -18.21 -1.30
N PHE A 411 -1.33 -17.46 -1.28
CA PHE A 411 -1.00 -16.48 -2.30
C PHE A 411 -0.57 -17.15 -3.60
N ARG A 412 -1.16 -16.72 -4.72
CA ARG A 412 -0.83 -17.19 -6.07
C ARG A 412 -0.39 -16.03 -6.93
N ASN A 413 0.77 -16.17 -7.57
CA ASN A 413 1.31 -15.16 -8.48
C ASN A 413 0.82 -15.43 -9.92
N VAL A 414 -0.41 -15.02 -10.22
CA VAL A 414 -1.05 -15.19 -11.53
C VAL A 414 -1.35 -13.81 -12.12
N SER A 415 -1.01 -13.57 -13.38
CA SER A 415 -1.17 -12.24 -14.02
C SER A 415 -2.60 -11.78 -14.18
N THR A 416 -3.52 -12.72 -14.38
CA THR A 416 -4.95 -12.47 -14.61
C THR A 416 -5.79 -12.46 -13.32
N LEU A 417 -5.17 -12.60 -12.15
CA LEU A 417 -5.82 -12.62 -10.85
C LEU A 417 -5.38 -11.41 -10.02
N PHE A 418 -6.33 -10.60 -9.56
CA PHE A 418 -6.01 -9.52 -8.62
C PHE A 418 -6.06 -10.04 -7.19
N THR A 419 -5.04 -9.77 -6.38
CA THR A 419 -4.99 -10.24 -4.99
C THR A 419 -5.19 -9.10 -4.00
N ILE A 420 -6.16 -9.20 -3.10
CA ILE A 420 -6.30 -8.33 -1.93
C ILE A 420 -5.90 -9.14 -0.70
N ALA A 421 -4.94 -8.64 0.07
CA ALA A 421 -4.44 -9.35 1.23
C ALA A 421 -4.40 -8.44 2.45
N THR A 422 -4.93 -8.92 3.57
CA THR A 422 -4.85 -8.22 4.85
C THR A 422 -3.78 -8.89 5.72
N VAL A 423 -2.80 -8.10 6.15
CA VAL A 423 -1.74 -8.53 7.07
C VAL A 423 -2.08 -8.02 8.48
N PRO A 424 -2.50 -8.89 9.40
CA PRO A 424 -2.74 -8.50 10.79
C PRO A 424 -1.42 -8.36 11.55
N HIS A 425 -1.41 -7.50 12.57
CA HIS A 425 -0.35 -7.52 13.57
C HIS A 425 -0.35 -8.88 14.28
N PRO A 426 0.80 -9.48 14.64
CA PRO A 426 0.82 -10.81 15.26
C PRO A 426 0.06 -10.90 16.59
N TYR A 427 -0.05 -9.79 17.33
CA TYR A 427 -0.93 -9.71 18.52
C TYR A 427 -2.39 -9.94 18.14
N THR A 428 -2.89 -9.20 17.14
CA THR A 428 -4.25 -9.30 16.64
C THR A 428 -4.54 -10.71 16.14
N LEU A 429 -3.62 -11.27 15.35
CA LEU A 429 -3.77 -12.61 14.82
C LEU A 429 -3.81 -13.67 15.91
N THR A 430 -2.89 -13.61 16.88
CA THR A 430 -2.82 -14.59 17.98
C THR A 430 -4.07 -14.51 18.85
N SER A 431 -4.54 -13.30 19.15
CA SER A 431 -5.77 -13.05 19.91
C SER A 431 -6.98 -13.72 19.27
N LEU A 432 -7.12 -13.56 17.96
CA LEU A 432 -8.24 -14.12 17.18
C LEU A 432 -8.13 -15.65 17.03
N VAL A 433 -7.00 -16.16 16.55
CA VAL A 433 -6.81 -17.61 16.30
C VAL A 433 -6.98 -18.45 17.58
N HIS A 434 -6.61 -17.90 18.73
CA HIS A 434 -6.73 -18.58 20.02
C HIS A 434 -7.96 -18.15 20.84
N ASN A 435 -8.78 -17.25 20.32
CA ASN A 435 -9.97 -16.73 20.99
C ASN A 435 -9.68 -16.17 22.41
N GLN A 436 -8.62 -15.36 22.52
CA GLN A 436 -8.15 -14.76 23.78
C GLN A 436 -7.95 -13.25 23.65
N ASP A 437 -8.47 -12.48 24.60
CA ASP A 437 -8.32 -11.02 24.67
C ASP A 437 -7.01 -10.59 25.34
N VAL A 438 -6.63 -11.26 26.43
CA VAL A 438 -5.43 -11.00 27.22
C VAL A 438 -4.46 -12.17 27.10
N MET A 439 -3.25 -11.88 26.62
CA MET A 439 -2.18 -12.87 26.47
C MET A 439 -1.05 -12.61 27.46
N ASP A 440 -0.50 -13.68 28.04
CA ASP A 440 0.71 -13.63 28.85
C ASP A 440 1.91 -14.24 28.11
N THR A 441 3.12 -14.01 28.62
CA THR A 441 4.35 -14.47 27.99
C THR A 441 4.47 -16.00 27.96
N ARG A 442 3.86 -16.68 28.93
CA ARG A 442 3.84 -18.13 29.03
C ARG A 442 2.99 -18.72 27.90
N PHE A 443 1.81 -18.18 27.69
CA PHE A 443 0.87 -18.55 26.64
C PHE A 443 1.52 -18.40 25.27
N ILE A 444 2.08 -17.22 24.98
CA ILE A 444 2.75 -16.95 23.70
C ILE A 444 3.82 -18.02 23.42
N ARG A 445 4.68 -18.32 24.39
CA ARG A 445 5.79 -19.27 24.17
C ARG A 445 5.35 -20.74 24.07
N ARG A 446 4.27 -21.14 24.76
CA ARG A 446 3.91 -22.56 24.95
C ARG A 446 2.74 -23.01 24.08
N GLU A 447 1.80 -22.11 23.78
CA GLU A 447 0.53 -22.45 23.15
C GLU A 447 0.41 -21.93 21.70
N THR A 448 1.33 -21.06 21.27
CA THR A 448 1.28 -20.45 19.93
C THR A 448 2.40 -20.97 19.02
N LYS A 449 2.16 -20.86 17.70
CA LYS A 449 3.18 -21.15 16.66
C LYS A 449 3.85 -19.86 16.23
N ARG A 450 5.10 -19.97 15.79
CA ARG A 450 5.85 -18.83 15.23
C ARG A 450 5.45 -18.57 13.79
N ASP A 451 5.30 -17.29 13.46
CA ASP A 451 5.04 -16.76 12.12
C ASP A 451 3.93 -17.51 11.34
N PRO A 452 2.76 -17.79 11.96
CA PRO A 452 1.75 -18.64 11.36
C PRO A 452 1.18 -18.05 10.06
N TRP A 453 1.14 -16.72 9.92
CA TRP A 453 0.54 -16.06 8.75
C TRP A 453 1.40 -16.25 7.51
N ILE A 454 2.70 -15.89 7.56
CA ILE A 454 3.58 -15.98 6.39
C ILE A 454 3.80 -17.42 5.94
N LEU A 455 3.86 -18.36 6.89
CA LEU A 455 3.99 -19.78 6.62
C LEU A 455 2.77 -20.32 5.87
N ALA A 456 1.56 -19.93 6.29
CA ALA A 456 0.32 -20.33 5.62
C ALA A 456 0.21 -19.67 4.24
N ALA A 457 0.38 -18.35 4.17
CA ALA A 457 0.19 -17.55 2.95
C ALA A 457 1.12 -17.97 1.79
N THR A 458 2.31 -18.51 2.09
CA THR A 458 3.32 -18.85 1.07
C THR A 458 3.55 -20.36 0.92
N LYS A 459 2.72 -21.19 1.53
CA LYS A 459 2.93 -22.64 1.62
C LYS A 459 3.03 -23.33 0.26
N GLU A 460 2.16 -23.01 -0.69
CA GLU A 460 2.14 -23.61 -2.04
C GLU A 460 3.35 -23.16 -2.86
N LEU A 461 3.64 -21.85 -2.88
CA LEU A 461 4.70 -21.27 -3.70
C LEU A 461 6.11 -21.71 -3.26
N LEU A 462 6.33 -21.89 -1.95
CA LEU A 462 7.66 -22.08 -1.37
C LEU A 462 7.84 -23.43 -0.65
N GLY A 463 6.81 -24.27 -0.64
CA GLY A 463 6.77 -25.54 0.09
C GLY A 463 6.73 -25.35 1.60
N THR A 464 6.96 -26.43 2.36
CA THR A 464 7.01 -26.42 3.84
C THR A 464 8.43 -26.35 4.41
N GLY A 465 9.45 -26.64 3.60
CA GLY A 465 10.85 -26.72 4.05
C GLY A 465 11.60 -25.40 4.18
N ARG A 466 11.02 -24.27 3.75
CA ARG A 466 11.64 -22.94 3.88
C ARG A 466 11.25 -22.25 5.19
N SER A 467 12.23 -21.65 5.86
CA SER A 467 12.02 -20.83 7.05
C SER A 467 11.20 -19.57 6.76
N SER A 468 10.54 -19.02 7.79
CA SER A 468 9.79 -17.76 7.71
C SER A 468 10.64 -16.62 7.13
N PHE A 469 11.92 -16.55 7.51
CA PHE A 469 12.83 -15.48 7.09
C PHE A 469 13.15 -15.53 5.60
N ALA A 470 13.30 -16.73 5.03
CA ALA A 470 13.52 -16.90 3.60
C ALA A 470 12.27 -16.54 2.76
N ARG A 471 11.09 -16.52 3.38
CA ARG A 471 9.81 -16.16 2.74
C ARG A 471 9.60 -14.64 2.68
N LEU A 472 10.15 -13.89 3.65
CA LEU A 472 10.03 -12.43 3.72
C LEU A 472 10.39 -11.74 2.42
N VAL A 473 11.50 -12.15 1.78
CA VAL A 473 11.95 -11.55 0.51
C VAL A 473 10.88 -11.68 -0.57
N ARG A 474 10.22 -12.84 -0.66
CA ARG A 474 9.18 -13.10 -1.67
C ARG A 474 7.89 -12.36 -1.38
N VAL A 475 7.55 -12.21 -0.11
CA VAL A 475 6.38 -11.41 0.30
C VAL A 475 6.62 -9.92 0.03
N LYS A 476 7.81 -9.40 0.40
CA LYS A 476 8.20 -8.03 0.05
C LYS A 476 8.15 -7.80 -1.46
N GLU A 477 8.61 -8.76 -2.27
CA GLU A 477 8.49 -8.71 -3.73
C GLU A 477 7.02 -8.69 -4.19
N ALA A 478 6.16 -9.54 -3.62
CA ALA A 478 4.73 -9.54 -3.95
C ALA A 478 4.04 -8.20 -3.62
N ILE A 479 4.51 -7.50 -2.59
CA ILE A 479 3.96 -6.20 -2.16
C ILE A 479 4.50 -5.04 -3.00
N ALA A 480 5.82 -4.96 -3.16
CA ALA A 480 6.49 -3.71 -3.55
C ALA A 480 7.26 -3.78 -4.88
N SER A 481 7.35 -4.96 -5.50
CA SER A 481 7.88 -5.03 -6.86
C SER A 481 6.93 -4.35 -7.84
N ASP A 482 7.45 -4.02 -9.03
CA ASP A 482 6.68 -3.42 -10.11
C ASP A 482 5.38 -4.19 -10.41
N ASN A 483 5.51 -5.46 -10.74
CA ASN A 483 4.36 -6.29 -11.07
C ASN A 483 3.49 -6.52 -9.82
N GLY A 484 4.09 -6.62 -8.63
CA GLY A 484 3.38 -6.81 -7.37
C GLY A 484 2.42 -5.67 -7.05
N SER A 485 2.92 -4.42 -7.11
CA SER A 485 2.15 -3.23 -6.71
C SER A 485 0.93 -2.94 -7.60
N HIS A 486 0.94 -3.42 -8.86
CA HIS A 486 -0.17 -3.24 -9.80
C HIS A 486 -1.15 -4.42 -9.85
N ARG A 487 -0.76 -5.59 -9.31
CA ARG A 487 -1.58 -6.81 -9.30
C ARG A 487 -2.12 -7.16 -7.91
N SER A 488 -1.80 -6.36 -6.91
CA SER A 488 -2.24 -6.61 -5.55
C SER A 488 -2.45 -5.36 -4.71
N LEU A 489 -3.36 -5.48 -3.75
CA LEU A 489 -3.62 -4.50 -2.71
C LEU A 489 -3.33 -5.17 -1.36
N TRP A 490 -2.48 -4.55 -0.55
CA TRP A 490 -2.04 -5.09 0.73
C TRP A 490 -2.44 -4.15 1.86
N LEU A 491 -3.35 -4.60 2.72
CA LEU A 491 -3.95 -3.84 3.81
C LEU A 491 -3.39 -4.30 5.17
N THR A 492 -3.57 -3.49 6.20
CA THR A 492 -3.39 -3.92 7.60
C THR A 492 -4.72 -4.10 8.31
N ALA A 493 -4.83 -5.10 9.19
CA ALA A 493 -6.07 -5.38 9.91
C ALA A 493 -6.42 -4.26 10.91
N GLU A 494 -5.42 -3.52 11.38
CA GLU A 494 -5.56 -2.49 12.39
C GLU A 494 -6.09 -1.17 11.81
N ASN A 495 -5.81 -0.90 10.53
CA ASN A 495 -6.20 0.34 9.85
C ASN A 495 -7.06 0.03 8.61
N PRO A 496 -8.29 -0.50 8.76
CA PRO A 496 -9.15 -0.81 7.63
C PRO A 496 -9.55 0.48 6.89
N PRO A 497 -9.94 0.41 5.60
CA PRO A 497 -10.51 1.54 4.89
C PRO A 497 -11.76 2.09 5.59
N THR A 498 -11.89 3.42 5.67
CA THR A 498 -13.06 4.08 6.27
C THR A 498 -14.03 4.55 5.20
N THR A 499 -15.31 4.23 5.37
CA THR A 499 -16.41 4.52 4.42
C THR A 499 -17.07 5.90 4.59
N ASN A 500 -16.66 6.73 5.57
CA ASN A 500 -17.29 8.02 5.84
C ASN A 500 -16.27 9.17 6.00
N PRO A 501 -16.28 10.20 5.13
CA PRO A 501 -15.46 11.41 5.32
C PRO A 501 -15.95 12.30 6.49
N SER A 502 -17.16 12.07 7.01
CA SER A 502 -17.76 12.85 8.11
C SER A 502 -17.29 12.44 9.52
N SER A 503 -16.71 11.25 9.69
CA SER A 503 -16.05 10.85 10.95
C SER A 503 -14.57 11.27 11.00
N ALA A 504 -13.95 11.56 9.85
CA ALA A 504 -12.60 12.12 9.79
C ALA A 504 -12.57 13.63 10.11
N SER A 505 -13.71 14.32 9.99
CA SER A 505 -13.83 15.77 10.25
C SER A 505 -14.51 16.13 11.57
N SER A 506 -14.90 15.14 12.39
CA SER A 506 -15.50 15.37 13.72
C SER A 506 -14.65 14.89 14.90
N SER A 507 -13.52 14.22 14.68
CA SER A 507 -12.42 14.14 15.66
C SER A 507 -11.39 15.24 15.37
N SER A 508 -11.77 16.46 15.71
CA SER A 508 -10.90 17.56 16.14
C SER A 508 -9.39 17.25 16.15
N SER A 509 -8.61 17.95 15.33
CA SER A 509 -7.30 18.52 15.71
C SER A 509 -6.46 17.74 16.75
N SER A 510 -6.33 16.43 16.59
CA SER A 510 -5.55 15.60 17.49
C SER A 510 -4.19 15.39 16.85
N SER A 511 -3.23 16.13 17.39
CA SER A 511 -1.79 15.98 17.17
C SER A 511 -1.23 14.65 17.72
N SER A 512 -2.04 13.59 17.75
CA SER A 512 -1.65 12.23 18.10
C SER A 512 -1.34 11.48 16.81
N GLY A 513 -0.09 11.07 16.65
CA GLY A 513 0.50 10.54 15.42
C GLY A 513 -0.03 9.19 14.92
N GLU A 514 -1.34 8.94 14.95
CA GLU A 514 -1.93 7.77 14.29
C GLU A 514 -1.84 7.92 12.76
N THR A 515 -1.45 6.85 12.06
CA THR A 515 -1.64 6.78 10.60
C THR A 515 -3.15 6.72 10.36
N PRO A 516 -3.77 7.68 9.64
CA PRO A 516 -5.20 7.62 9.39
C PRO A 516 -5.56 6.31 8.66
N ALA A 517 -6.79 5.85 8.79
CA ALA A 517 -7.33 4.76 7.97
C ALA A 517 -7.16 5.06 6.46
N LEU A 518 -7.18 4.04 5.61
CA LEU A 518 -7.20 4.25 4.16
C LEU A 518 -8.48 5.02 3.81
N ALA A 519 -8.33 6.23 3.27
CA ALA A 519 -9.46 6.98 2.77
C ALA A 519 -9.97 6.34 1.47
N GLU A 520 -11.25 6.49 1.16
CA GLU A 520 -11.82 5.93 -0.07
C GLU A 520 -11.13 6.48 -1.33
N GLU A 521 -10.73 7.75 -1.29
CA GLU A 521 -9.95 8.40 -2.33
C GLU A 521 -8.56 7.76 -2.52
N ASP A 522 -7.95 7.20 -1.46
CA ASP A 522 -6.70 6.43 -1.57
C ASP A 522 -6.88 5.21 -2.46
N LEU A 523 -8.03 4.54 -2.34
CA LEU A 523 -8.37 3.40 -3.20
C LEU A 523 -8.62 3.86 -4.63
N ASP A 524 -9.36 4.95 -4.85
CA ASP A 524 -9.63 5.47 -6.19
C ASP A 524 -8.34 5.84 -6.94
N PHE A 525 -7.37 6.45 -6.24
CA PHE A 525 -6.03 6.71 -6.79
C PHE A 525 -5.17 5.45 -6.95
N HIS A 526 -5.40 4.41 -6.15
CA HIS A 526 -4.73 3.12 -6.32
C HIS A 526 -5.15 2.45 -7.63
N PHE A 527 -6.45 2.43 -7.91
CA PHE A 527 -7.01 1.76 -9.09
C PHE A 527 -7.03 2.65 -10.35
N GLY A 528 -7.04 3.97 -10.18
CA GLY A 528 -7.10 4.95 -11.26
C GLY A 528 -8.53 5.26 -11.73
N PHE A 529 -9.53 4.77 -11.01
CA PHE A 529 -10.95 5.03 -11.25
C PHE A 529 -11.70 5.03 -9.93
N GLN A 530 -12.86 5.66 -9.91
CA GLN A 530 -13.74 5.66 -8.76
C GLN A 530 -14.43 4.30 -8.63
N ILE A 531 -14.22 3.66 -7.49
CA ILE A 531 -14.88 2.40 -7.17
C ILE A 531 -16.35 2.68 -6.80
N PRO A 532 -17.33 1.88 -7.29
CA PRO A 532 -18.71 1.93 -6.80
C PRO A 532 -18.78 1.80 -5.27
N ARG A 533 -19.46 2.73 -4.59
CA ARG A 533 -19.59 2.76 -3.12
C ARG A 533 -20.96 2.32 -2.65
N ASP A 534 -22.00 2.73 -3.37
CA ASP A 534 -23.37 2.34 -3.12
C ASP A 534 -23.80 1.19 -4.05
N PRO A 535 -24.59 0.22 -3.55
CA PRO A 535 -25.29 -0.69 -4.45
C PRO A 535 -26.25 0.14 -5.31
N MET A 536 -26.30 -0.13 -6.63
CA MET A 536 -27.18 0.62 -7.54
C MET A 536 -28.61 0.76 -6.97
N PRO A 537 -29.14 1.98 -6.83
CA PRO A 537 -30.36 2.25 -6.07
C PRO A 537 -31.65 1.72 -6.73
N ASP A 538 -31.65 1.50 -8.06
CA ASP A 538 -32.82 0.99 -8.78
C ASP A 538 -32.48 -0.26 -9.59
N GLY A 539 -32.77 -1.43 -9.01
CA GLY A 539 -32.78 -2.73 -9.69
C GLY A 539 -33.95 -2.90 -10.67
N LYS A 540 -34.32 -1.86 -11.41
CA LYS A 540 -35.31 -1.93 -12.49
C LYS A 540 -34.57 -1.89 -13.83
N SER A 541 -34.21 -3.07 -14.33
CA SER A 541 -34.06 -3.25 -15.77
C SER A 541 -35.44 -3.07 -16.40
N GLU A 542 -35.60 -2.20 -17.39
CA GLU A 542 -36.75 -2.24 -18.28
C GLU A 542 -36.68 -3.56 -19.11
N THR A 543 -37.26 -4.62 -18.53
CA THR A 543 -37.55 -5.98 -19.06
C THR A 543 -36.38 -6.95 -19.30
N PRO A 544 -36.65 -8.27 -19.46
CA PRO A 544 -37.20 -9.21 -18.50
C PRO A 544 -36.08 -10.16 -18.02
N VAL A 545 -35.27 -9.74 -17.05
CA VAL A 545 -34.29 -10.64 -16.39
C VAL A 545 -34.40 -10.47 -14.87
N PRO A 546 -34.53 -11.55 -14.08
CA PRO A 546 -35.07 -11.47 -12.72
C PRO A 546 -34.14 -10.78 -11.71
N GLY A 547 -34.69 -9.82 -10.98
CA GLY A 547 -34.65 -9.79 -9.52
C GLY A 547 -33.42 -9.24 -8.78
N PRO A 548 -33.54 -8.98 -7.46
CA PRO A 548 -32.73 -8.01 -6.69
C PRO A 548 -31.44 -8.58 -6.08
N GLU A 549 -30.95 -9.72 -6.56
CA GLU A 549 -29.75 -10.41 -6.05
C GLU A 549 -28.46 -9.91 -6.74
N ARG A 550 -28.31 -8.58 -6.86
CA ARG A 550 -27.21 -7.97 -7.63
C ARG A 550 -26.01 -7.50 -6.79
N ARG A 551 -25.96 -7.86 -5.50
CA ARG A 551 -24.66 -7.99 -4.83
C ARG A 551 -24.16 -9.40 -5.13
N PRO A 552 -22.95 -9.56 -5.69
CA PRO A 552 -22.33 -10.87 -5.75
C PRO A 552 -22.41 -11.49 -4.35
N PRO A 553 -22.96 -12.70 -4.23
CA PRO A 553 -23.02 -13.35 -2.92
C PRO A 553 -21.59 -13.40 -2.35
N PRO A 554 -21.44 -13.47 -1.02
CA PRO A 554 -20.13 -13.84 -0.46
C PRO A 554 -19.57 -15.05 -1.21
N PRO A 555 -18.24 -15.14 -1.39
CA PRO A 555 -17.61 -16.33 -1.95
C PRO A 555 -18.19 -17.56 -1.24
N LYS A 556 -18.55 -18.60 -2.01
CA LYS A 556 -19.09 -19.81 -1.38
C LYS A 556 -17.95 -20.53 -0.64
N PRO A 557 -18.25 -21.25 0.44
CA PRO A 557 -17.22 -21.85 1.29
C PRO A 557 -16.30 -22.86 0.60
N GLU A 558 -16.71 -23.38 -0.56
CA GLU A 558 -15.97 -24.35 -1.37
C GLU A 558 -14.59 -23.87 -1.86
N TRP A 559 -14.27 -22.57 -1.71
CA TRP A 559 -12.99 -21.97 -2.10
C TRP A 559 -11.97 -21.78 -0.97
N GLY A 560 -12.19 -22.39 0.20
CA GLY A 560 -11.20 -22.42 1.29
C GLY A 560 -11.51 -21.48 2.47
N ASP A 561 -12.75 -21.02 2.59
CA ASP A 561 -13.21 -20.11 3.65
C ASP A 561 -13.13 -20.68 5.07
N GLY A 562 -12.91 -21.98 5.20
CA GLY A 562 -13.08 -22.71 6.46
C GLY A 562 -14.55 -22.93 6.77
N ARG A 563 -14.86 -23.21 8.04
CA ARG A 563 -16.23 -23.39 8.52
C ARG A 563 -16.95 -22.03 8.54
N GLU A 564 -18.19 -21.98 8.05
CA GLU A 564 -19.05 -20.82 8.26
C GLU A 564 -19.27 -20.60 9.76
N LEU A 565 -19.01 -19.38 10.23
CA LEU A 565 -19.15 -19.00 11.63
C LEU A 565 -20.62 -18.69 11.95
N SER A 566 -21.02 -19.01 13.18
CA SER A 566 -22.30 -18.51 13.68
C SER A 566 -22.27 -16.99 13.86
N ALA A 567 -23.43 -16.34 13.89
CA ALA A 567 -23.51 -14.90 14.12
C ALA A 567 -22.88 -14.47 15.47
N GLU A 568 -22.97 -15.34 16.48
CA GLU A 568 -22.37 -15.12 17.80
C GLU A 568 -20.84 -15.22 17.76
N GLU A 569 -20.30 -16.23 17.05
CA GLU A 569 -18.85 -16.40 16.87
C GLU A 569 -18.25 -15.22 16.10
N LEU A 570 -18.94 -14.76 15.05
CA LEU A 570 -18.51 -13.60 14.28
C LEU A 570 -18.55 -12.32 15.12
N HIS A 571 -19.60 -12.12 15.92
CA HIS A 571 -19.68 -10.98 16.84
C HIS A 571 -18.51 -10.99 17.86
N HIS A 572 -18.17 -12.18 18.36
CA HIS A 572 -17.06 -12.33 19.28
C HIS A 572 -15.70 -12.04 18.61
N GLU A 573 -15.48 -12.48 17.36
CA GLU A 573 -14.31 -12.09 16.58
C GLU A 573 -14.20 -10.56 16.42
N HIS A 574 -15.30 -9.90 16.07
CA HIS A 574 -15.37 -8.44 15.96
C HIS A 574 -14.98 -7.75 17.26
N TRP A 575 -15.48 -8.27 18.38
CA TRP A 575 -15.11 -7.80 19.70
C TRP A 575 -13.61 -7.99 19.97
N LEU A 576 -13.04 -9.16 19.72
CA LEU A 576 -11.61 -9.43 19.90
C LEU A 576 -10.73 -8.51 19.03
N LEU A 577 -11.09 -8.32 17.77
CA LEU A 577 -10.39 -7.40 16.87
C LEU A 577 -10.40 -5.96 17.41
N SER A 578 -11.52 -5.50 17.96
CA SER A 578 -11.63 -4.18 18.58
C SER A 578 -10.74 -4.04 19.85
N GLN A 579 -10.66 -5.11 20.65
CA GLN A 579 -9.79 -5.14 21.83
C GLN A 579 -8.32 -5.17 21.44
N ALA A 580 -7.95 -5.95 20.43
CA ALA A 580 -6.59 -6.00 19.91
C ALA A 580 -6.12 -4.62 19.41
N ARG A 581 -6.94 -3.92 18.61
CA ARG A 581 -6.66 -2.54 18.16
C ARG A 581 -6.48 -1.59 19.35
N SER A 582 -7.36 -1.67 20.34
CA SER A 582 -7.27 -0.85 21.55
C SER A 582 -5.99 -1.09 22.35
N SER A 583 -5.58 -2.36 22.48
CA SER A 583 -4.35 -2.75 23.20
C SER A 583 -3.09 -2.28 22.47
N LEU A 584 -3.07 -2.36 21.13
CA LEU A 584 -1.98 -1.85 20.31
C LEU A 584 -1.85 -0.33 20.44
N SER A 585 -2.95 0.42 20.29
CA SER A 585 -2.96 1.89 20.47
C SER A 585 -2.46 2.30 21.87
N ARG A 586 -2.89 1.59 22.93
CA ARG A 586 -2.38 1.84 24.29
C ARG A 586 -0.88 1.59 24.42
N SER A 587 -0.36 0.54 23.78
CA SER A 587 1.08 0.23 23.79
C SER A 587 1.92 1.32 23.11
N GLU A 588 1.34 2.01 22.12
CA GLU A 588 1.98 3.05 21.30
C GLU A 588 2.08 4.38 22.06
N GLN A 589 1.05 4.73 22.84
CA GLN A 589 1.07 5.90 23.72
C GLN A 589 2.22 5.89 24.73
N GLY A 590 2.70 4.69 25.11
CA GLY A 590 3.87 4.50 25.97
C GLY A 590 5.22 4.82 25.31
N LYS A 591 5.31 4.87 23.97
CA LYS A 591 6.57 5.16 23.23
C LYS A 591 6.85 6.66 23.12
N ASN A 592 5.83 7.51 22.98
CA ASN A 592 6.00 8.94 22.65
C ASN A 592 6.36 9.88 23.81
N GLY A 593 6.52 9.38 25.05
CA GLY A 593 6.97 10.14 26.24
C GLY A 593 6.04 11.29 26.73
N LYS A 594 5.26 11.90 25.84
CA LYS A 594 4.34 13.01 26.11
C LYS A 594 3.10 12.59 26.91
N GLY A 595 2.65 11.34 26.78
CA GLY A 595 1.49 10.84 27.53
C GLY A 595 1.74 10.70 29.03
N ILE A 596 2.98 10.43 29.44
CA ILE A 596 3.34 10.24 30.85
C ILE A 596 3.73 11.56 31.51
N ALA A 597 4.34 12.50 30.78
CA ALA A 597 4.72 13.81 31.31
C ALA A 597 3.52 14.77 31.49
N GLY A 598 2.48 14.68 30.64
CA GLY A 598 1.25 15.49 30.75
C GLY A 598 0.36 15.12 31.95
N LEU A 599 0.57 13.97 32.58
CA LEU A 599 -0.11 13.55 33.81
C LEU A 599 0.46 14.22 35.07
N GLY A 600 1.53 15.01 34.95
CA GLY A 600 2.27 15.60 36.07
C GLY A 600 1.60 16.75 36.81
N ILE A 601 0.50 17.34 36.30
CA ILE A 601 -0.11 18.55 36.91
C ILE A 601 -1.52 18.31 37.49
N ALA A 602 -2.17 17.16 37.22
CA ALA A 602 -3.46 16.80 37.80
C ALA A 602 -3.32 15.65 38.82
N ALA A 603 -2.42 15.79 39.79
CA ALA A 603 -1.98 14.70 40.67
C ALA A 603 -2.52 14.82 42.10
N VAL A 604 -3.83 14.57 42.33
CA VAL A 604 -4.35 14.19 43.67
C VAL A 604 -5.63 13.32 43.54
N ARG A 605 -5.52 12.04 43.13
CA ARG A 605 -6.45 10.94 43.50
C ARG A 605 -6.07 9.62 42.81
N GLY A 606 -5.45 8.71 43.57
CA GLY A 606 -5.47 7.23 43.51
C GLY A 606 -5.49 6.38 42.21
N GLY A 607 -5.68 6.91 41.00
CA GLY A 607 -5.97 6.13 39.79
C GLY A 607 -4.84 6.04 38.74
N VAL A 608 -3.74 6.78 38.92
CA VAL A 608 -2.67 6.91 37.90
C VAL A 608 -1.72 5.71 37.88
N GLY A 609 -1.48 5.05 39.02
CA GLY A 609 -0.59 3.88 39.10
C GLY A 609 -1.05 2.71 38.24
N ARG A 610 -2.35 2.40 38.29
CA ARG A 610 -2.97 1.28 37.58
C ARG A 610 -2.93 1.45 36.05
N LYS A 611 -3.22 2.66 35.54
CA LYS A 611 -3.16 2.95 34.09
C LYS A 611 -1.74 2.87 33.53
N LYS A 612 -0.74 3.33 34.30
CA LYS A 612 0.67 3.26 33.88
C LYS A 612 1.15 1.79 33.81
N GLU A 613 0.76 0.99 34.79
CA GLU A 613 1.06 -0.44 34.84
C GLU A 613 0.41 -1.20 33.67
N GLU A 614 -0.85 -0.90 33.36
CA GLU A 614 -1.57 -1.47 32.20
C GLU A 614 -0.88 -1.14 30.86
N VAL A 615 -0.44 0.10 30.65
CA VAL A 615 0.30 0.50 29.43
C VAL A 615 1.66 -0.22 29.33
N LEU A 616 2.40 -0.33 30.44
CA LEU A 616 3.68 -1.04 30.47
C LEU A 616 3.50 -2.55 30.22
N GLN A 617 2.45 -3.15 30.77
CA GLN A 617 2.12 -4.55 30.53
C GLN A 617 1.73 -4.78 29.07
N ALA A 618 0.87 -3.93 28.49
CA ALA A 618 0.49 -4.02 27.08
C ALA A 618 1.70 -3.92 26.16
N LYS A 619 2.63 -2.98 26.45
CA LYS A 619 3.90 -2.85 25.73
C LYS A 619 4.77 -4.11 25.85
N ARG A 620 4.94 -4.64 27.06
CA ARG A 620 5.74 -5.86 27.29
C ARG A 620 5.18 -7.06 26.53
N VAL A 621 3.86 -7.24 26.53
CA VAL A 621 3.21 -8.33 25.80
C VAL A 621 3.40 -8.14 24.30
N ARG A 622 3.18 -6.93 23.78
CA ARG A 622 3.46 -6.60 22.37
C ARG A 622 4.89 -6.94 21.97
N ASP A 623 5.89 -6.48 22.73
CA ASP A 623 7.30 -6.72 22.44
C ASP A 623 7.62 -8.23 22.40
N VAL A 624 7.04 -9.01 23.32
CA VAL A 624 7.21 -10.48 23.35
C VAL A 624 6.54 -11.15 22.15
N VAL A 625 5.36 -10.70 21.75
CA VAL A 625 4.65 -11.22 20.56
C VAL A 625 5.44 -10.92 19.28
N GLU A 626 5.95 -9.70 19.15
CA GLU A 626 6.76 -9.29 17.99
C GLU A 626 8.08 -10.07 17.92
N ALA A 627 8.78 -10.24 19.06
CA ALA A 627 9.99 -11.04 19.12
C ALA A 627 9.76 -12.54 18.88
N TRP A 628 8.56 -13.05 19.18
CA TRP A 628 8.17 -14.43 18.87
C TRP A 628 7.90 -14.63 17.37
N ASN A 629 7.29 -13.63 16.73
CA ASN A 629 6.82 -13.64 15.33
C ASN A 629 7.56 -12.63 14.44
N LEU A 630 8.88 -12.75 14.36
CA LEU A 630 9.74 -11.79 13.65
C LEU A 630 9.33 -11.58 12.19
N ALA A 631 8.93 -12.63 11.47
CA ALA A 631 8.61 -12.52 10.05
C ALA A 631 7.20 -11.93 9.83
N ASP A 632 6.22 -12.31 10.65
CA ASP A 632 4.89 -11.72 10.53
C ASP A 632 4.92 -10.24 10.96
N THR A 633 5.67 -9.89 12.02
CA THR A 633 5.89 -8.49 12.43
C THR A 633 6.57 -7.68 11.33
N GLU A 634 7.65 -8.22 10.72
CA GLU A 634 8.34 -7.54 9.63
C GLU A 634 7.44 -7.34 8.40
N THR A 635 6.59 -8.32 8.07
CA THR A 635 5.63 -8.21 6.97
C THR A 635 4.59 -7.13 7.26
N TRP A 636 4.02 -7.12 8.46
CA TRP A 636 3.06 -6.11 8.90
C TRP A 636 3.66 -4.69 8.87
N LYS A 637 4.86 -4.50 9.44
CA LYS A 637 5.59 -3.23 9.39
C LYS A 637 5.83 -2.76 7.95
N PHE A 638 6.25 -3.68 7.08
CA PHE A 638 6.53 -3.37 5.70
C PHE A 638 5.28 -2.92 4.93
N VAL A 639 4.15 -3.63 5.06
CA VAL A 639 2.87 -3.23 4.44
C VAL A 639 2.44 -1.86 4.93
N ARG A 640 2.42 -1.67 6.26
CA ARG A 640 2.04 -0.39 6.90
C ARG A 640 2.88 0.77 6.37
N ALA A 641 4.20 0.60 6.29
CA ALA A 641 5.11 1.63 5.81
C ALA A 641 4.98 1.89 4.30
N PHE A 642 4.78 0.84 3.49
CA PHE A 642 4.61 0.97 2.06
C PHE A 642 3.33 1.74 1.69
N GLU A 643 2.21 1.44 2.36
CA GLU A 643 0.97 2.20 2.19
C GLU A 643 1.12 3.65 2.66
N ALA A 644 1.72 3.87 3.82
CA ALA A 644 1.96 5.21 4.36
C ALA A 644 2.80 6.07 3.41
N ARG A 645 3.86 5.50 2.82
CA ARG A 645 4.68 6.20 1.82
C ARG A 645 3.89 6.59 0.59
N ARG A 646 3.05 5.69 0.05
CA ARG A 646 2.22 6.00 -1.13
C ARG A 646 1.31 7.21 -0.90
N ARG A 647 0.75 7.34 0.30
CA ARG A 647 -0.09 8.50 0.65
C ARG A 647 0.71 9.79 0.76
N VAL A 648 1.91 9.74 1.36
CA VAL A 648 2.82 10.88 1.41
C VAL A 648 3.26 11.31 0.01
N GLU A 649 3.57 10.35 -0.86
CA GLU A 649 3.92 10.63 -2.27
C GLU A 649 2.77 11.31 -3.01
N ARG A 650 1.53 10.81 -2.86
CA ARG A 650 0.35 11.43 -3.48
C ARG A 650 0.08 12.81 -2.90
N GLY A 651 0.01 12.95 -1.58
CA GLY A 651 -0.30 14.22 -0.91
C GLY A 651 0.69 15.32 -1.30
N ARG A 652 1.99 14.98 -1.39
CA ARG A 652 3.01 15.91 -1.88
C ARG A 652 2.77 16.31 -3.34
N TRP A 653 2.44 15.36 -4.21
CA TRP A 653 2.10 15.69 -5.60
C TRP A 653 0.86 16.60 -5.67
N GLU A 654 -0.17 16.35 -4.87
CA GLU A 654 -1.36 17.20 -4.80
C GLU A 654 -1.04 18.62 -4.33
N GLU A 655 -0.17 18.77 -3.33
CA GLU A 655 0.34 20.07 -2.87
C GLU A 655 1.14 20.81 -3.96
N GLU A 656 1.98 20.09 -4.71
CA GLU A 656 2.71 20.64 -5.86
C GLU A 656 1.74 21.09 -6.97
N GLU A 657 0.70 20.30 -7.25
CA GLU A 657 -0.34 20.59 -8.24
C GLU A 657 -1.22 21.79 -7.88
N GLN A 658 -1.53 21.99 -6.60
CA GLN A 658 -2.25 23.20 -6.16
C GLN A 658 -1.51 24.50 -6.55
N GLY A 659 -0.18 24.44 -6.71
CA GLY A 659 0.62 25.54 -7.24
C GLY A 659 0.29 25.89 -8.70
N PHE A 660 -0.03 24.90 -9.52
CA PHE A 660 -0.39 25.06 -10.94
C PHE A 660 -1.88 25.38 -11.14
N LEU A 661 -2.75 24.86 -10.27
CA LEU A 661 -4.21 25.09 -10.32
C LEU A 661 -4.67 26.49 -9.89
N GLY A 662 -3.75 27.36 -9.44
CA GLY A 662 -4.03 28.74 -8.98
C GLY A 662 -4.61 29.71 -10.01
N GLY A 663 -5.11 29.21 -11.15
CA GLY A 663 -5.90 29.95 -12.14
C GLY A 663 -7.22 29.30 -12.54
N ALA A 664 -7.53 28.07 -12.09
CA ALA A 664 -8.74 27.33 -12.51
C ALA A 664 -9.90 27.44 -11.52
N ASP A 665 -9.61 27.49 -10.22
CA ASP A 665 -10.57 27.90 -9.19
C ASP A 665 -10.15 29.28 -8.71
N GLY A 666 -11.06 30.25 -8.62
CA GLY A 666 -10.81 31.63 -8.20
C GLY A 666 -10.24 31.83 -6.77
N GLY A 667 -9.55 30.84 -6.20
CA GLY A 667 -8.80 30.91 -4.97
C GLY A 667 -7.38 31.45 -5.20
N ARG A 668 -7.05 32.55 -4.52
CA ARG A 668 -5.73 33.18 -4.52
C ARG A 668 -4.61 32.16 -4.30
N GLY A 669 -3.89 31.82 -5.37
CA GLY A 669 -2.69 31.00 -5.34
C GLY A 669 -1.49 31.70 -4.66
N ARG A 670 -0.43 30.91 -4.45
CA ARG A 670 0.81 31.25 -3.71
C ARG A 670 1.51 32.53 -4.16
N LEU A 671 1.28 33.00 -5.40
CA LEU A 671 1.78 34.28 -5.91
C LEU A 671 1.14 35.50 -5.22
N GLY A 672 -0.15 35.43 -4.88
CA GLY A 672 -0.86 36.51 -4.18
C GLY A 672 -0.34 36.73 -2.76
N ARG A 673 0.09 35.65 -2.08
CA ARG A 673 0.64 35.71 -0.72
C ARG A 673 2.08 36.24 -0.65
N TRP A 674 2.81 36.23 -1.77
CA TRP A 674 4.16 36.82 -1.87
C TRP A 674 4.10 38.31 -2.23
N LEU A 675 3.17 38.72 -3.09
CA LEU A 675 2.92 40.13 -3.40
C LEU A 675 2.45 40.92 -2.17
N ASP A 676 1.61 40.34 -1.30
CA ASP A 676 1.18 40.95 -0.02
C ASP A 676 2.31 41.12 1.04
N ARG A 677 3.52 40.60 0.77
CA ARG A 677 4.71 40.81 1.64
C ARG A 677 5.67 41.86 1.10
N VAL A 678 5.47 42.33 -0.12
CA VAL A 678 6.36 43.28 -0.82
C VAL A 678 5.64 44.59 -1.17
N THR A 679 4.31 44.61 -1.09
CA THR A 679 3.49 45.84 -0.95
C THR A 679 3.03 46.00 0.48
#